data_AF-A0A5E4VXG3-F1
#
_entry.id   AF-A0A5E4VXG3-F1
#
_cell.length_a   1.000
_cell.length_b   1.000
_cell.length_c   1.000
_cell.angle_alpha   90.00
_cell.angle_beta   90.00
_cell.angle_gamma   90.00
#
_symmetry.space_group_name_H-M   'P 1'
#
loop_
_entity.id
_entity.type
_entity.pdbx_description
1 polymer ?
#
loop_
_entity_poly.entity_id
_entity_poly.type
_entity_poly.pdbx_seq_one_letter_code
_entity_poly.pdbx_strand_id
1 'polypeptide(L)'
;MNNFSELTRVTDISAFRRPADTVMRLERLGSSHPTRLSFLRTLLRRIETEHWSFSRTLWELDSNGVGRAVYALQGPERTYSLVAFAHDLPPEMRSDRVIATAWDATFTLFDGVPSLADVNRLQENVPFQEAGRISVRELTLSRANRSVRLFEHVVSRLAEGKQPDLAEIDDVGYLMRTTAVYGSGKFGAADRADISSRSELNGPFQVEMLTVWLIREFTVDIVEHMAKVRGGEAAAALDGEIKRRLGVGNSTGLGMAPFLIRHPVLLNNWISAREDALARVRAQDHSDSEAISALRNEIKASRQNADLWKSDHEIQKRKLAFLRADLRLLENFVSALWDAKCPHPWDHLWTWGEENLSFEGQEALLALMLEVHGPLVDDLAFQMSVNDSGVFCIQGAQPLNEFSREFLQNYRWALVMDMSLPSAAAKFWYVSAEKLEPRLGIRATEFGVAKELPLASVPACHALAIALQRWDGGDTIAAFLAAHPEHRGMVRRAQIAARYPYSEVRDNLVDAGMLPIDLLRCKLAFFGATRFDPRSDLWVRISLFQGMHYPSDLTKRDLGSKVTAEKSIRVSRSEVEATAMKATCGAGFAWGVAEEVGASVRRLVEGGLRGPQMLLNYLTFRDVDVSAATTNPTACPVLAGLSLIDLAERIAQDDQYAHQIRVSHPLVLVGFAMRAAAIAKAPLRVTWEGAEVVVDSLGYLVSKRGDLNSSDTTDTTIERISAEAVRGARITEGGQLLDLKTWDALVSFSMRTTVPATGESRGNAGAGATDND
;
A
#
# COMPACT_ATOMS: atom_id res chain seq x y z
N MET A 1 20.54 -29.78 19.44
CA MET A 1 20.12 -30.90 18.57
C MET A 1 19.44 -31.95 19.43
N ASN A 2 18.11 -31.96 19.44
CA ASN A 2 17.19 -33.11 19.52
C ASN A 2 15.78 -32.59 19.84
N ASN A 3 14.80 -33.13 19.10
CA ASN A 3 13.34 -32.92 19.16
C ASN A 3 12.73 -31.68 18.51
N PHE A 4 12.96 -31.49 17.21
CA PHE A 4 12.09 -30.66 16.34
C PHE A 4 11.48 -31.46 15.16
N SER A 5 11.46 -32.80 15.23
CA SER A 5 11.09 -33.65 14.09
C SER A 5 9.81 -34.46 14.25
N GLU A 6 8.92 -34.12 15.19
CA GLU A 6 7.59 -34.72 15.25
C GLU A 6 6.50 -33.63 15.23
N LEU A 7 5.54 -33.82 14.32
CA LEU A 7 4.28 -33.10 14.12
C LEU A 7 4.31 -31.87 13.21
N THR A 8 4.44 -32.12 11.91
CA THR A 8 3.57 -31.45 10.93
C THR A 8 3.10 -32.49 9.92
N ARG A 9 2.12 -33.32 10.33
CA ARG A 9 1.20 -33.84 9.31
C ARG A 9 0.59 -32.59 8.69
N VAL A 10 0.93 -32.30 7.44
CA VAL A 10 0.22 -31.27 6.68
C VAL A 10 -1.19 -31.82 6.50
N THR A 11 -2.09 -31.46 7.41
CA THR A 11 -3.51 -31.69 7.22
C THR A 11 -3.89 -31.01 5.92
N ASP A 12 -4.50 -31.74 4.99
CA ASP A 12 -4.99 -31.15 3.75
C ASP A 12 -6.13 -30.19 4.08
N ILE A 13 -5.80 -28.91 4.19
CA ILE A 13 -6.76 -27.84 4.49
C ILE A 13 -7.51 -27.37 3.25
N SER A 14 -7.21 -27.91 2.05
CA SER A 14 -7.76 -27.40 0.79
C SER A 14 -9.28 -27.49 0.74
N ALA A 15 -9.86 -28.55 1.32
CA ALA A 15 -11.30 -28.75 1.44
C ALA A 15 -12.02 -27.66 2.27
N PHE A 16 -11.31 -27.01 3.19
CA PHE A 16 -11.85 -25.97 4.08
C PHE A 16 -11.57 -24.54 3.58
N ARG A 17 -10.80 -24.39 2.49
CA ARG A 17 -10.47 -23.09 1.91
C ARG A 17 -11.60 -22.62 1.00
N ARG A 18 -12.10 -21.40 1.22
CA ARG A 18 -13.17 -20.81 0.39
C ARG A 18 -12.62 -20.36 -0.97
N PRO A 19 -13.31 -20.60 -2.10
CA PRO A 19 -12.81 -20.20 -3.41
C PRO A 19 -12.86 -18.68 -3.60
N ALA A 20 -12.01 -18.18 -4.50
CA ALA A 20 -11.94 -16.74 -4.81
C ALA A 20 -13.26 -16.16 -5.36
N ASP A 21 -14.08 -16.96 -6.06
CA ASP A 21 -15.42 -16.54 -6.50
C ASP A 21 -16.36 -16.18 -5.34
N THR A 22 -16.13 -16.76 -4.16
CA THR A 22 -16.86 -16.43 -2.93
C THR A 22 -16.22 -15.25 -2.21
N VAL A 23 -14.89 -15.28 -2.03
CA VAL A 23 -14.18 -14.34 -1.15
C VAL A 23 -13.97 -12.98 -1.79
N MET A 24 -13.66 -12.93 -3.09
CA MET A 24 -13.21 -11.70 -3.77
C MET A 24 -14.35 -10.84 -4.31
N ARG A 25 -15.56 -10.96 -3.75
CA ARG A 25 -16.72 -10.14 -4.07
C ARG A 25 -16.72 -8.87 -3.24
N LEU A 26 -17.01 -7.72 -3.85
CA LEU A 26 -17.00 -6.40 -3.19
C LEU A 26 -17.85 -6.40 -1.92
N GLU A 27 -19.05 -6.95 -1.96
CA GLU A 27 -19.95 -6.98 -0.79
C GLU A 27 -19.34 -7.72 0.41
N ARG A 28 -18.62 -8.83 0.15
CA ARG A 28 -17.95 -9.62 1.19
C ARG A 28 -16.67 -8.94 1.66
N LEU A 29 -15.84 -8.42 0.75
CA LEU A 29 -14.67 -7.60 1.09
C LEU A 29 -15.07 -6.39 1.95
N GLY A 30 -16.20 -5.74 1.60
CA GLY A 30 -16.85 -4.65 2.33
C GLY A 30 -17.58 -5.05 3.61
N SER A 31 -17.46 -6.31 4.02
CA SER A 31 -17.94 -6.85 5.29
C SER A 31 -16.78 -7.28 6.20
N SER A 32 -15.53 -7.00 5.80
CA SER A 32 -14.33 -7.42 6.55
C SER A 32 -14.27 -6.81 7.96
N HIS A 33 -13.74 -7.61 8.89
CA HIS A 33 -13.42 -7.25 10.27
C HIS A 33 -11.93 -7.45 10.56
N PRO A 34 -11.35 -6.72 11.52
CA PRO A 34 -9.96 -6.91 11.89
C PRO A 34 -9.78 -8.31 12.49
N THR A 35 -8.82 -9.04 11.98
CA THR A 35 -8.46 -10.37 12.48
C THR A 35 -7.20 -10.30 13.32
N ARG A 36 -6.82 -11.41 13.93
CA ARG A 36 -5.53 -11.55 14.60
C ARG A 36 -4.34 -11.23 13.68
N LEU A 37 -4.47 -11.43 12.37
CA LEU A 37 -3.42 -11.13 11.37
C LEU A 37 -3.30 -9.64 11.02
N SER A 38 -4.19 -8.78 11.52
CA SER A 38 -4.16 -7.35 11.19
C SER A 38 -2.81 -6.71 11.53
N PHE A 39 -2.36 -5.77 10.71
CA PHE A 39 -0.99 -5.24 10.72
C PHE A 39 -0.62 -4.59 12.06
N LEU A 40 -1.52 -3.77 12.63
CA LEU A 40 -1.27 -3.17 13.93
C LEU A 40 -1.19 -4.23 15.05
N ARG A 41 -1.96 -5.31 14.94
CA ARG A 41 -1.99 -6.36 15.96
C ARG A 41 -0.74 -7.21 15.90
N THR A 42 -0.28 -7.51 14.69
CA THR A 42 1.00 -8.19 14.44
C THR A 42 2.16 -7.35 14.98
N LEU A 43 2.16 -6.04 14.76
CA LEU A 43 3.17 -5.12 15.30
C LEU A 43 3.19 -5.16 16.83
N LEU A 44 2.04 -4.99 17.49
CA LEU A 44 1.96 -4.93 18.95
C LEU A 44 2.35 -6.25 19.61
N ARG A 45 1.88 -7.40 19.07
CA ARG A 45 2.30 -8.72 19.57
C ARG A 45 3.80 -8.90 19.48
N ARG A 46 4.42 -8.43 18.40
CA ARG A 46 5.87 -8.46 18.23
C ARG A 46 6.60 -7.58 19.24
N ILE A 47 6.18 -6.33 19.39
CA ILE A 47 6.72 -5.38 20.37
C ILE A 47 6.74 -5.97 21.78
N GLU A 48 5.64 -6.66 22.15
CA GLU A 48 5.51 -7.34 23.43
C GLU A 48 6.43 -8.56 23.55
N THR A 49 6.42 -9.45 22.55
CA THR A 49 7.21 -10.69 22.53
C THR A 49 8.72 -10.42 22.53
N GLU A 50 9.15 -9.38 21.82
CA GLU A 50 10.55 -8.97 21.73
C GLU A 50 10.95 -7.96 22.83
N HIS A 51 10.04 -7.65 23.76
CA HIS A 51 10.29 -6.77 24.91
C HIS A 51 10.88 -5.42 24.53
N TRP A 52 10.28 -4.74 23.54
CA TRP A 52 10.73 -3.42 23.12
C TRP A 52 10.54 -2.40 24.26
N SER A 53 11.36 -1.35 24.25
CA SER A 53 11.36 -0.31 25.28
C SER A 53 11.07 1.06 24.68
N PHE A 54 10.40 1.91 25.46
CA PHE A 54 9.94 3.24 25.02
C PHE A 54 10.57 4.34 25.89
N SER A 55 10.93 5.45 25.25
CA SER A 55 11.38 6.66 25.95
C SER A 55 10.93 7.93 25.21
N ARG A 56 10.69 8.99 25.97
CA ARG A 56 10.51 10.36 25.44
C ARG A 56 11.81 11.12 25.65
N THR A 57 12.60 11.23 24.60
CA THR A 57 13.98 11.75 24.65
C THR A 57 14.06 13.26 24.50
N LEU A 58 13.01 13.91 23.99
CA LEU A 58 12.90 15.37 23.89
C LEU A 58 11.46 15.82 24.16
N TRP A 59 11.30 16.89 24.95
CA TRP A 59 10.02 17.58 25.14
C TRP A 59 10.27 19.09 25.30
N GLU A 60 10.12 19.83 24.21
CA GLU A 60 10.34 21.28 24.13
C GLU A 60 9.07 21.93 23.55
N LEU A 61 7.98 21.94 24.34
CA LEU A 61 6.75 22.67 24.03
C LEU A 61 6.59 23.89 24.93
N ASP A 62 6.13 25.00 24.36
CA ASP A 62 5.84 26.25 25.08
C ASP A 62 4.48 26.21 25.79
N SER A 63 4.08 27.34 26.40
CA SER A 63 2.79 27.48 27.09
C SER A 63 1.58 27.41 26.15
N ASN A 64 1.76 27.60 24.84
CA ASN A 64 0.71 27.49 23.84
C ASN A 64 0.63 26.07 23.25
N GLY A 65 1.51 25.16 23.70
CA GLY A 65 1.61 23.81 23.16
C GLY A 65 2.32 23.77 21.81
N VAL A 66 3.11 24.79 21.47
CA VAL A 66 3.89 24.88 20.22
C VAL A 66 5.33 24.45 20.48
N GLY A 67 5.92 23.68 19.57
CA GLY A 67 7.30 23.25 19.69
C GLY A 67 7.54 21.85 19.15
N ARG A 68 8.42 21.08 19.81
CA ARG A 68 8.87 19.77 19.31
C ARG A 68 9.08 18.72 20.40
N ALA A 69 8.90 17.46 20.01
CA ALA A 69 9.10 16.30 20.87
C ALA A 69 9.75 15.14 20.10
N VAL A 70 10.43 14.25 20.83
CA VAL A 70 11.01 13.02 20.26
C VAL A 70 10.67 11.83 21.14
N TYR A 71 10.16 10.78 20.51
CA TYR A 71 9.81 9.50 21.13
C TYR A 71 10.65 8.39 20.50
N ALA A 72 11.50 7.73 21.28
CA ALA A 72 12.33 6.63 20.82
C ALA A 72 11.75 5.28 21.26
N LEU A 73 11.61 4.37 20.31
CA LEU A 73 11.22 2.99 20.52
C LEU A 73 12.38 2.07 20.15
N GLN A 74 12.92 1.35 21.12
CA GLN A 74 14.08 0.47 20.96
C GLN A 74 13.64 -0.98 20.96
N GLY A 75 13.85 -1.66 19.83
CA GLY A 75 13.76 -3.11 19.70
C GLY A 75 15.12 -3.80 19.91
N PRO A 76 15.20 -5.12 19.62
CA PRO A 76 16.41 -5.90 19.87
C PRO A 76 17.65 -5.42 19.09
N GLU A 77 17.47 -5.00 17.84
CA GLU A 77 18.58 -4.61 16.96
C GLU A 77 18.64 -3.11 16.67
N ARG A 78 17.49 -2.41 16.71
CA ARG A 78 17.35 -1.05 16.16
C ARG A 78 16.45 -0.18 17.05
N THR A 79 16.64 1.12 16.90
CA THR A 79 15.78 2.14 17.49
C THR A 79 15.09 2.92 16.38
N TYR A 80 13.81 3.23 16.57
CA TYR A 80 13.04 4.09 15.68
C TYR A 80 12.49 5.26 16.50
N SER A 81 12.62 6.49 16.00
CA SER A 81 12.21 7.68 16.76
C SER A 81 11.16 8.50 16.03
N LEU A 82 10.00 8.71 16.64
CA LEU A 82 9.04 9.70 16.13
C LEU A 82 9.52 11.10 16.52
N VAL A 83 9.73 11.96 15.54
CA VAL A 83 9.94 13.40 15.74
C VAL A 83 8.62 14.11 15.48
N ALA A 84 8.11 14.81 16.48
CA ALA A 84 6.84 15.53 16.44
C ALA A 84 7.08 17.04 16.49
N PHE A 85 6.33 17.80 15.69
CA PHE A 85 6.28 19.25 15.71
C PHE A 85 4.83 19.68 15.91
N ALA A 86 4.55 20.39 17.01
CA ALA A 86 3.25 21.02 17.26
C ALA A 86 3.27 22.48 16.81
N HIS A 87 2.16 22.90 16.21
CA HIS A 87 1.98 24.23 15.66
C HIS A 87 0.77 24.90 16.29
N ASP A 88 0.78 26.24 16.30
CA ASP A 88 -0.43 27.00 16.55
C ASP A 88 -1.21 27.10 15.24
N LEU A 89 -2.44 26.61 15.24
CA LEU A 89 -3.32 26.61 14.07
C LEU A 89 -4.68 27.17 14.48
N PRO A 90 -5.12 28.29 13.88
CA PRO A 90 -6.45 28.81 14.12
C PRO A 90 -7.55 27.79 13.77
N PRO A 91 -8.66 27.70 14.54
CA PRO A 91 -9.73 26.74 14.30
C PRO A 91 -10.28 26.74 12.88
N GLU A 92 -10.42 27.91 12.27
CA GLU A 92 -10.93 28.11 10.91
C GLU A 92 -10.01 27.54 9.82
N MET A 93 -8.73 27.28 10.13
CA MET A 93 -7.77 26.66 9.22
C MET A 93 -7.70 25.13 9.36
N ARG A 94 -8.35 24.55 10.37
CA ARG A 94 -8.37 23.09 10.57
C ARG A 94 -9.23 22.45 9.50
N SER A 95 -8.59 21.62 8.67
CA SER A 95 -9.31 20.82 7.69
C SER A 95 -8.86 19.37 7.77
N ASP A 96 -9.86 18.52 7.83
CA ASP A 96 -9.77 17.06 7.79
C ASP A 96 -9.31 16.49 6.45
N ARG A 97 -9.14 17.37 5.48
CA ARG A 97 -8.88 17.02 4.12
C ARG A 97 -7.39 17.04 3.87
N VAL A 98 -6.95 16.15 2.99
CA VAL A 98 -5.58 16.14 2.45
C VAL A 98 -5.17 17.51 1.85
N ILE A 99 -6.15 18.35 1.50
CA ILE A 99 -6.00 19.65 0.84
C ILE A 99 -5.50 20.78 1.76
N ALA A 100 -5.49 20.56 3.07
CA ALA A 100 -5.01 21.54 4.02
C ALA A 100 -3.55 21.94 3.70
N THR A 101 -3.15 23.13 4.09
CA THR A 101 -1.76 23.60 3.96
C THR A 101 -1.09 23.81 5.31
N ALA A 102 -1.81 23.55 6.41
CA ALA A 102 -1.35 23.68 7.77
C ALA A 102 -2.08 22.68 8.68
N TRP A 103 -1.41 22.25 9.74
CA TRP A 103 -1.89 21.21 10.67
C TRP A 103 -1.50 21.53 12.10
N ASP A 104 -2.28 21.06 13.08
CA ASP A 104 -1.94 21.24 14.50
C ASP A 104 -0.64 20.51 14.88
N ALA A 105 -0.33 19.41 14.20
CA ALA A 105 0.93 18.70 14.38
C ALA A 105 1.41 17.98 13.11
N THR A 106 2.73 17.91 12.94
CA THR A 106 3.40 17.20 11.85
C THR A 106 4.50 16.29 12.39
N PHE A 107 4.73 15.17 11.73
CA PHE A 107 5.54 14.09 12.27
C PHE A 107 6.44 13.44 11.20
N THR A 108 7.54 12.86 11.65
CA THR A 108 8.32 11.90 10.85
C THR A 108 8.85 10.78 11.73
N LEU A 109 8.90 9.55 11.20
CA LEU A 109 9.57 8.44 11.87
C LEU A 109 11.02 8.37 11.38
N PHE A 110 11.96 8.61 12.27
CA PHE A 110 13.39 8.59 12.03
C PHE A 110 13.97 7.19 12.31
N ASP A 111 14.87 6.73 11.43
CA ASP A 111 15.63 5.48 11.56
C ASP A 111 16.83 5.71 12.48
N GLY A 112 16.68 5.37 13.76
CA GLY A 112 17.67 5.61 14.82
C GLY A 112 17.20 6.64 15.86
N VAL A 113 18.17 7.25 16.54
CA VAL A 113 17.97 8.36 17.48
C VAL A 113 18.43 9.66 16.80
N PRO A 114 17.55 10.65 16.57
CA PRO A 114 17.91 11.87 15.87
C PRO A 114 18.81 12.75 16.74
N SER A 115 19.81 13.37 16.13
CA SER A 115 20.59 14.42 16.78
C SER A 115 19.81 15.74 16.81
N LEU A 116 20.22 16.70 17.63
CA LEU A 116 19.61 18.04 17.63
C LEU A 116 19.68 18.71 16.25
N ALA A 117 20.74 18.45 15.48
CA ALA A 117 20.86 18.96 14.12
C ALA A 117 19.87 18.30 13.16
N ASP A 118 19.59 17.00 13.33
CA ASP A 118 18.51 16.33 12.60
C ASP A 118 17.16 16.95 12.95
N VAL A 119 16.88 17.14 14.25
CA VAL A 119 15.63 17.77 14.70
C VAL A 119 15.48 19.19 14.13
N ASN A 120 16.54 20.01 14.14
CA ASN A 120 16.53 21.35 13.55
C ASN A 120 16.26 21.30 12.03
N ARG A 121 16.94 20.42 11.30
CA ARG A 121 16.71 20.22 9.86
C ARG A 121 15.27 19.79 9.59
N LEU A 122 14.75 18.86 10.38
CA LEU A 122 13.39 18.35 10.23
C LEU A 122 12.35 19.42 10.54
N GLN A 123 12.60 20.30 11.51
CA GLN A 123 11.73 21.43 11.81
C GLN A 123 11.56 22.38 10.63
N GLU A 124 12.61 22.56 9.82
CA GLU A 124 12.56 23.37 8.59
C GLU A 124 11.85 22.68 7.41
N ASN A 125 11.49 21.40 7.49
CA ASN A 125 11.01 20.63 6.33
C ASN A 125 9.71 19.86 6.57
N VAL A 126 9.59 19.16 7.70
CA VAL A 126 8.44 18.32 8.05
C VAL A 126 7.13 19.13 8.08
N PRO A 127 7.07 20.36 8.60
CA PRO A 127 5.84 21.15 8.59
C PRO A 127 5.31 21.48 7.19
N PHE A 128 6.19 21.56 6.18
CA PHE A 128 5.82 21.87 4.80
C PHE A 128 5.22 20.69 4.03
N GLN A 129 5.24 19.48 4.62
CA GLN A 129 4.62 18.27 4.07
C GLN A 129 5.01 18.03 2.61
N GLU A 130 4.06 18.12 1.67
CA GLU A 130 4.33 17.89 0.23
C GLU A 130 5.31 18.88 -0.39
N ALA A 131 5.43 20.09 0.18
CA ALA A 131 6.41 21.10 -0.24
C ALA A 131 7.77 20.93 0.46
N GLY A 132 7.82 20.14 1.54
CA GLY A 132 9.05 19.80 2.26
C GLY A 132 9.77 18.60 1.67
N ARG A 133 11.03 18.39 2.08
CA ARG A 133 11.81 17.20 1.74
C ARG A 133 12.43 16.57 2.98
N ILE A 134 12.33 15.26 3.07
CA ILE A 134 13.04 14.44 4.06
C ILE A 134 14.12 13.62 3.35
N SER A 135 14.74 12.70 4.08
CA SER A 135 15.88 11.91 3.61
C SER A 135 15.64 10.41 3.84
N VAL A 136 16.58 9.59 3.36
CA VAL A 136 16.59 8.14 3.57
C VAL A 136 16.74 7.72 5.04
N ARG A 137 16.99 8.67 5.95
CA ARG A 137 16.95 8.43 7.41
C ARG A 137 15.54 8.58 7.99
N GLU A 138 14.60 9.11 7.24
CA GLU A 138 13.19 9.20 7.63
C GLU A 138 12.39 8.12 6.89
N LEU A 139 11.67 7.30 7.63
CA LEU A 139 10.87 6.19 7.11
C LEU A 139 9.44 6.62 6.74
N THR A 140 8.88 7.60 7.46
CA THR A 140 7.55 8.16 7.18
C THR A 140 7.49 9.67 7.34
N LEU A 141 6.52 10.28 6.69
CA LEU A 141 6.08 11.66 6.89
C LEU A 141 4.58 11.66 7.18
N SER A 142 4.15 12.33 8.25
CA SER A 142 2.76 12.32 8.70
C SER A 142 2.33 13.68 9.24
N ARG A 143 1.02 13.83 9.41
CA ARG A 143 0.36 15.05 9.85
C ARG A 143 -0.98 14.74 10.51
N ALA A 144 -1.36 15.55 11.50
CA ALA A 144 -2.61 15.39 12.22
C ALA A 144 -3.22 16.72 12.67
N ASN A 145 -4.56 16.72 12.80
CA ASN A 145 -5.34 17.82 13.36
C ASN A 145 -6.04 17.39 14.64
N ARG A 146 -6.30 18.34 15.53
CA ARG A 146 -7.04 18.12 16.78
C ARG A 146 -8.52 17.86 16.47
N SER A 147 -9.15 16.94 17.21
CA SER A 147 -10.60 16.90 17.31
C SER A 147 -11.03 18.04 18.24
N VAL A 148 -11.34 19.20 17.68
CA VAL A 148 -11.40 20.49 18.39
C VAL A 148 -12.23 20.41 19.68
N ARG A 149 -13.46 19.88 19.57
CA ARG A 149 -14.39 19.78 20.70
C ARG A 149 -13.87 18.85 21.80
N LEU A 150 -13.49 17.62 21.45
CA LEU A 150 -13.02 16.66 22.45
C LEU A 150 -11.69 17.10 23.07
N PHE A 151 -10.78 17.63 22.26
CA PHE A 151 -9.47 18.09 22.70
C PHE A 151 -9.61 19.18 23.77
N GLU A 152 -10.42 20.22 23.52
CA GLU A 152 -10.64 21.30 24.48
C GLU A 152 -11.40 20.83 25.74
N HIS A 153 -12.35 19.91 25.58
CA HIS A 153 -13.03 19.29 26.73
C HIS A 153 -12.03 18.57 27.64
N VAL A 154 -11.18 17.70 27.09
CA VAL A 154 -10.20 16.96 27.90
C VAL A 154 -9.20 17.92 28.55
N VAL A 155 -8.66 18.90 27.81
CA VAL A 155 -7.76 19.92 28.39
C VAL A 155 -8.43 20.66 29.54
N SER A 156 -9.66 21.13 29.35
CA SER A 156 -10.39 21.89 30.38
C SER A 156 -10.65 21.05 31.63
N ARG A 157 -11.13 19.82 31.46
CA ARG A 157 -11.44 18.92 32.57
C ARG A 157 -10.20 18.55 33.37
N LEU A 158 -9.13 18.17 32.68
CA LEU A 158 -7.87 17.85 33.33
C LEU A 158 -7.28 19.06 34.04
N ALA A 159 -7.36 20.27 33.47
CA ALA A 159 -6.89 21.50 34.12
C ALA A 159 -7.64 21.82 35.43
N GLU A 160 -8.91 21.41 35.54
CA GLU A 160 -9.71 21.52 36.78
C GLU A 160 -9.45 20.38 37.78
N GLY A 161 -8.53 19.46 37.48
CA GLY A 161 -8.26 18.27 38.29
C GLY A 161 -9.33 17.18 38.16
N LYS A 162 -10.13 17.20 37.08
CA LYS A 162 -11.24 16.26 36.84
C LYS A 162 -10.99 15.41 35.61
N GLN A 163 -11.57 14.22 35.58
CA GLN A 163 -11.59 13.39 34.38
C GLN A 163 -12.64 13.89 33.36
N PRO A 164 -12.43 13.66 32.06
CA PRO A 164 -13.40 14.01 31.02
C PRO A 164 -14.64 13.12 31.06
N ASP A 165 -15.72 13.57 30.40
CA ASP A 165 -16.94 12.80 30.25
C ASP A 165 -16.69 11.56 29.37
N LEU A 166 -16.99 10.38 29.90
CA LEU A 166 -16.78 9.10 29.23
C LEU A 166 -17.65 8.96 27.97
N ALA A 167 -18.85 9.53 27.96
CA ALA A 167 -19.73 9.49 26.80
C ALA A 167 -19.15 10.28 25.62
N GLU A 168 -18.52 11.43 25.88
CA GLU A 168 -17.85 12.21 24.84
C GLU A 168 -16.60 11.49 24.31
N ILE A 169 -15.84 10.84 25.20
CA ILE A 169 -14.69 10.00 24.82
C ILE A 169 -15.13 8.84 23.91
N ASP A 170 -16.21 8.15 24.26
CA ASP A 170 -16.70 7.00 23.50
C ASP A 170 -17.34 7.39 22.15
N ASP A 171 -17.93 8.59 22.07
CA ASP A 171 -18.57 9.09 20.86
C ASP A 171 -17.56 9.53 19.78
N VAL A 172 -16.47 10.18 20.20
CA VAL A 172 -15.42 10.67 19.29
C VAL A 172 -14.28 9.66 19.13
N GLY A 173 -13.74 9.13 20.23
CA GLY A 173 -12.76 8.04 20.23
C GLY A 173 -11.32 8.39 19.83
N TYR A 174 -10.97 9.68 19.64
CA TYR A 174 -9.61 10.14 19.36
C TYR A 174 -9.41 11.64 19.69
N LEU A 175 -8.21 12.03 20.11
CA LEU A 175 -7.85 13.43 20.38
C LEU A 175 -7.28 14.16 19.15
N MET A 176 -6.58 13.41 18.28
CA MET A 176 -6.12 13.89 16.99
C MET A 176 -6.42 12.89 15.90
N ARG A 177 -6.56 13.40 14.69
CA ARG A 177 -6.77 12.61 13.48
C ARG A 177 -5.64 12.83 12.48
N THR A 178 -5.04 11.72 12.07
CA THR A 178 -4.08 11.70 10.96
C THR A 178 -4.80 11.91 9.64
N THR A 179 -4.27 12.81 8.79
CA THR A 179 -4.79 13.03 7.43
C THR A 179 -3.93 12.37 6.36
N ALA A 180 -2.66 12.07 6.69
CA ALA A 180 -1.78 11.28 5.83
C ALA A 180 -0.66 10.62 6.64
N VAL A 181 -0.24 9.43 6.20
CA VAL A 181 1.00 8.77 6.62
C VAL A 181 1.68 8.28 5.35
N TYR A 182 2.71 9.00 4.91
CA TYR A 182 3.47 8.70 3.71
C TYR A 182 4.71 7.89 4.07
N GLY A 183 5.03 6.90 3.26
CA GLY A 183 6.24 6.08 3.37
C GLY A 183 6.71 5.62 1.99
N SER A 184 7.54 4.58 1.96
CA SER A 184 8.00 3.93 0.73
C SER A 184 8.58 4.92 -0.30
N GLY A 185 9.56 5.72 0.12
CA GLY A 185 10.29 6.62 -0.77
C GLY A 185 9.69 8.02 -0.94
N LYS A 186 8.41 8.21 -0.64
CA LYS A 186 7.73 9.48 -0.90
C LYS A 186 8.41 10.64 -0.16
N PHE A 187 8.57 11.78 -0.84
CA PHE A 187 9.21 12.99 -0.31
C PHE A 187 10.69 12.84 0.09
N GLY A 188 11.36 11.82 -0.46
CA GLY A 188 12.76 11.50 -0.17
C GLY A 188 12.95 10.52 0.99
N ALA A 189 11.87 9.99 1.57
CA ALA A 189 11.91 8.95 2.60
C ALA A 189 12.68 7.71 2.15
N ALA A 190 12.99 6.82 3.08
CA ALA A 190 13.56 5.50 2.75
C ALA A 190 12.62 4.70 1.83
N ASP A 191 13.17 4.03 0.81
CA ASP A 191 12.40 3.13 -0.04
C ASP A 191 12.10 1.82 0.69
N ARG A 192 11.02 1.13 0.30
CA ARG A 192 10.68 -0.19 0.87
C ARG A 192 11.81 -1.22 0.68
N ALA A 193 12.66 -1.07 -0.34
CA ALA A 193 13.82 -1.91 -0.57
C ALA A 193 14.95 -1.71 0.45
N ASP A 194 15.02 -0.55 1.11
CA ASP A 194 16.06 -0.25 2.12
C ASP A 194 15.77 -0.89 3.48
N ILE A 195 14.50 -1.21 3.72
CA ILE A 195 14.01 -1.79 4.98
C ILE A 195 13.48 -3.21 4.83
N SER A 196 13.42 -3.75 3.60
CA SER A 196 12.76 -5.02 3.29
C SER A 196 13.36 -6.24 3.98
N SER A 197 14.66 -6.20 4.26
CA SER A 197 15.39 -7.28 4.93
C SER A 197 15.24 -7.26 6.45
N ARG A 198 14.67 -6.19 7.02
CA ARG A 198 14.50 -6.05 8.47
C ARG A 198 13.26 -6.82 8.88
N SER A 199 13.44 -7.86 9.69
CA SER A 199 12.34 -8.77 10.03
C SER A 199 11.15 -8.04 10.68
N GLU A 200 11.42 -7.01 11.49
CA GLU A 200 10.45 -6.18 12.19
C GLU A 200 9.68 -5.20 11.29
N LEU A 201 10.25 -4.84 10.14
CA LEU A 201 9.60 -3.95 9.15
C LEU A 201 9.19 -4.68 7.86
N ASN A 202 9.43 -5.98 7.77
CA ASN A 202 9.13 -6.75 6.56
C ASN A 202 7.63 -6.86 6.31
N GLY A 203 6.82 -6.99 7.37
CA GLY A 203 5.37 -7.07 7.24
C GLY A 203 4.76 -5.86 6.52
N PRO A 204 3.55 -5.99 5.93
CA PRO A 204 2.88 -4.85 5.32
C PRO A 204 2.62 -3.74 6.33
N PHE A 205 2.89 -2.49 5.92
CA PHE A 205 2.58 -1.26 6.65
C PHE A 205 3.13 -1.16 8.09
N GLN A 206 4.15 -1.95 8.46
CA GLN A 206 4.65 -1.97 9.85
C GLN A 206 5.20 -0.60 10.29
N VAL A 207 5.90 0.09 9.39
CA VAL A 207 6.47 1.43 9.64
C VAL A 207 5.37 2.47 9.84
N GLU A 208 4.33 2.43 9.02
CA GLU A 208 3.18 3.32 9.10
C GLU A 208 2.38 3.06 10.38
N MET A 209 2.17 1.79 10.75
CA MET A 209 1.50 1.43 12.01
C MET A 209 2.31 1.89 13.23
N LEU A 210 3.63 1.70 13.21
CA LEU A 210 4.53 2.18 14.25
C LEU A 210 4.47 3.70 14.40
N THR A 211 4.44 4.42 13.27
CA THR A 211 4.31 5.88 13.25
C THR A 211 3.00 6.32 13.92
N VAL A 212 1.86 5.73 13.54
CA VAL A 212 0.55 6.08 14.11
C VAL A 212 0.46 5.73 15.60
N TRP A 213 1.07 4.61 16.02
CA TRP A 213 1.08 4.21 17.42
C TRP A 213 1.87 5.19 18.31
N LEU A 214 3.02 5.68 17.83
CA LEU A 214 3.79 6.72 18.54
C LEU A 214 3.07 8.08 18.51
N ILE A 215 2.37 8.42 17.42
CA ILE A 215 1.53 9.63 17.36
C ILE A 215 0.45 9.58 18.44
N ARG A 216 -0.13 8.39 18.70
CA ARG A 216 -1.13 8.20 19.76
C ARG A 216 -0.62 8.66 21.12
N GLU A 217 0.62 8.33 21.48
CA GLU A 217 1.22 8.80 22.73
C GLU A 217 1.31 10.32 22.76
N PHE A 218 1.80 10.92 21.68
CA PHE A 218 1.89 12.37 21.56
C PHE A 218 0.54 13.06 21.76
N THR A 219 -0.55 12.48 21.27
CA THR A 219 -1.89 13.09 21.42
C THR A 219 -2.32 13.25 22.87
N VAL A 220 -1.91 12.35 23.77
CA VAL A 220 -2.23 12.44 25.20
C VAL A 220 -1.25 13.37 25.90
N ASP A 221 0.05 13.22 25.63
CA ASP A 221 1.11 14.06 26.20
C ASP A 221 0.86 15.56 25.98
N ILE A 222 0.43 15.96 24.78
CA ILE A 222 0.16 17.37 24.48
C ILE A 222 -1.08 17.90 25.22
N VAL A 223 -2.12 17.07 25.38
CA VAL A 223 -3.32 17.45 26.14
C VAL A 223 -3.01 17.61 27.63
N GLU A 224 -2.25 16.69 28.21
CA GLU A 224 -1.81 16.79 29.61
C GLU A 224 -0.88 17.99 29.83
N HIS A 225 0.02 18.28 28.88
CA HIS A 225 0.86 19.48 28.93
C HIS A 225 0.02 20.75 28.92
N MET A 226 -0.94 20.88 28.00
CA MET A 226 -1.82 22.04 27.94
C MET A 226 -2.71 22.17 29.17
N ALA A 227 -3.20 21.04 29.72
CA ALA A 227 -3.94 21.02 30.97
C ALA A 227 -3.09 21.48 32.15
N LYS A 228 -1.83 21.04 32.24
CA LYS A 228 -0.88 21.45 33.27
C LYS A 228 -0.51 22.93 33.16
N VAL A 229 -0.32 23.46 31.95
CA VAL A 229 -0.08 24.90 31.74
C VAL A 229 -1.28 25.72 32.22
N ARG A 230 -2.51 25.25 31.97
CA ARG A 230 -3.75 25.95 32.34
C ARG A 230 -4.10 25.82 33.83
N GLY A 231 -3.97 24.63 34.39
CA GLY A 231 -4.42 24.28 35.75
C GLY A 231 -3.32 24.32 36.82
N GLY A 232 -2.05 24.41 36.43
CA GLY A 232 -0.92 24.35 37.35
C GLY A 232 -0.91 23.03 38.14
N GLU A 233 -0.70 23.12 39.45
CA GLU A 233 -0.69 21.97 40.37
C GLU A 233 -2.05 21.27 40.51
N ALA A 234 -3.15 21.93 40.13
CA ALA A 234 -4.48 21.32 40.18
C ALA A 234 -4.73 20.36 39.00
N ALA A 235 -3.89 20.41 37.96
CA ALA A 235 -4.12 19.62 36.76
C ALA A 235 -3.95 18.12 37.02
N ALA A 236 -4.93 17.32 36.59
CA ALA A 236 -4.89 15.87 36.66
C ALA A 236 -4.25 15.25 35.41
N ALA A 237 -3.61 14.10 35.57
CA ALA A 237 -3.29 13.21 34.44
C ALA A 237 -4.55 12.48 33.97
N LEU A 238 -4.57 12.07 32.70
CA LEU A 238 -5.67 11.29 32.16
C LEU A 238 -5.66 9.88 32.76
N ASP A 239 -6.83 9.44 33.23
CA ASP A 239 -6.99 8.09 33.76
C ASP A 239 -6.64 7.02 32.71
N GLY A 240 -5.98 5.94 33.14
CA GLY A 240 -5.47 4.90 32.24
C GLY A 240 -6.55 4.15 31.45
N GLU A 241 -7.72 3.90 32.04
CA GLU A 241 -8.84 3.25 31.35
C GLU A 241 -9.48 4.19 30.33
N ILE A 242 -9.62 5.48 30.67
CA ILE A 242 -10.10 6.51 29.73
C ILE A 242 -9.09 6.68 28.58
N LYS A 243 -7.80 6.76 28.91
CA LYS A 243 -6.68 6.83 27.95
C LYS A 243 -6.76 5.68 26.94
N ARG A 244 -6.99 4.44 27.38
CA ARG A 244 -7.14 3.25 26.50
C ARG A 244 -8.29 3.36 25.49
N ARG A 245 -9.37 4.07 25.82
CA ARG A 245 -10.51 4.29 24.92
C ARG A 245 -10.22 5.25 23.78
N LEU A 246 -9.10 5.97 23.82
CA LEU A 246 -8.68 6.85 22.75
C LEU A 246 -7.76 6.11 21.79
N GLY A 247 -8.08 6.18 20.49
CA GLY A 247 -7.20 5.81 19.40
C GLY A 247 -6.65 7.05 18.69
N VAL A 248 -6.21 6.85 17.45
CA VAL A 248 -5.87 7.94 16.52
C VAL A 248 -6.87 7.91 15.37
N GLY A 249 -7.56 9.03 15.17
CA GLY A 249 -8.52 9.17 14.08
C GLY A 249 -7.81 9.03 12.73
N ASN A 250 -8.51 8.49 11.74
CA ASN A 250 -8.08 8.50 10.36
C ASN A 250 -9.29 8.62 9.42
N SER A 251 -9.13 9.38 8.35
CA SER A 251 -10.11 9.45 7.27
C SER A 251 -9.46 8.96 5.99
N THR A 252 -9.95 7.82 5.51
CA THR A 252 -9.44 7.20 4.30
C THR A 252 -10.39 7.46 3.15
N GLY A 253 -9.91 8.18 2.13
CA GLY A 253 -10.62 8.39 0.87
C GLY A 253 -10.16 7.46 -0.25
N LEU A 254 -10.57 7.79 -1.47
CA LEU A 254 -10.32 7.02 -2.69
C LEU A 254 -8.85 6.73 -3.00
N GLY A 255 -7.90 7.50 -2.46
CA GLY A 255 -6.48 7.29 -2.72
C GLY A 255 -5.96 5.90 -2.33
N MET A 256 -6.64 5.22 -1.40
CA MET A 256 -6.23 3.89 -0.93
C MET A 256 -6.88 2.72 -1.66
N ALA A 257 -8.01 2.93 -2.37
CA ALA A 257 -8.71 1.87 -3.08
C ALA A 257 -7.89 1.28 -4.26
N PRO A 258 -7.27 2.10 -5.14
CA PRO A 258 -6.42 1.59 -6.22
C PRO A 258 -5.23 0.75 -5.78
N PHE A 259 -4.78 0.88 -4.52
CA PHE A 259 -3.68 0.08 -4.00
C PHE A 259 -3.97 -1.42 -4.10
N LEU A 260 -5.17 -1.86 -3.71
CA LEU A 260 -5.54 -3.28 -3.76
C LEU A 260 -5.53 -3.81 -5.20
N ILE A 261 -5.85 -2.95 -6.18
CA ILE A 261 -5.90 -3.32 -7.59
C ILE A 261 -4.50 -3.32 -8.22
N ARG A 262 -3.65 -2.37 -7.85
CA ARG A 262 -2.27 -2.23 -8.38
C ARG A 262 -1.30 -3.25 -7.80
N HIS A 263 -1.61 -3.83 -6.66
CA HIS A 263 -0.77 -4.83 -6.00
C HIS A 263 -1.48 -6.19 -5.88
N PRO A 264 -1.79 -6.84 -7.01
CA PRO A 264 -2.60 -8.07 -7.04
C PRO A 264 -2.00 -9.22 -6.21
N VAL A 265 -0.68 -9.34 -6.16
CA VAL A 265 -0.02 -10.39 -5.36
C VAL A 265 0.01 -10.07 -3.87
N LEU A 266 0.13 -8.78 -3.48
CA LEU A 266 -0.03 -8.41 -2.07
C LEU A 266 -1.47 -8.68 -1.62
N LEU A 267 -2.47 -8.27 -2.41
CA LEU A 267 -3.87 -8.58 -2.13
C LEU A 267 -4.08 -10.09 -1.99
N ASN A 268 -3.54 -10.88 -2.94
CA ASN A 268 -3.59 -12.32 -2.83
C ASN A 268 -2.99 -12.82 -1.53
N ASN A 269 -1.77 -12.40 -1.17
CA ASN A 269 -1.09 -12.89 0.02
C ASN A 269 -1.85 -12.56 1.31
N TRP A 270 -2.49 -11.39 1.36
CA TRP A 270 -3.31 -10.99 2.50
C TRP A 270 -4.55 -11.88 2.62
N ILE A 271 -5.27 -12.08 1.52
CA ILE A 271 -6.47 -12.91 1.50
C ILE A 271 -6.10 -14.39 1.70
N SER A 272 -5.08 -14.90 1.04
CA SER A 272 -4.56 -16.26 1.23
C SER A 272 -4.21 -16.53 2.69
N ALA A 273 -3.43 -15.67 3.35
CA ALA A 273 -3.07 -15.86 4.75
C ALA A 273 -4.31 -15.92 5.65
N ARG A 274 -5.31 -15.09 5.38
CA ARG A 274 -6.58 -15.08 6.11
C ARG A 274 -7.42 -16.34 5.86
N GLU A 275 -7.56 -16.75 4.61
CA GLU A 275 -8.35 -17.94 4.25
C GLU A 275 -7.65 -19.24 4.69
N ASP A 276 -6.31 -19.25 4.72
CA ASP A 276 -5.54 -20.36 5.27
C ASP A 276 -5.68 -20.44 6.78
N ALA A 277 -5.72 -19.30 7.47
CA ALA A 277 -6.01 -19.25 8.90
C ALA A 277 -7.39 -19.83 9.20
N LEU A 278 -8.43 -19.41 8.47
CA LEU A 278 -9.76 -19.98 8.62
C LEU A 278 -9.77 -21.49 8.32
N ALA A 279 -9.16 -21.91 7.22
CA ALA A 279 -9.12 -23.32 6.83
C ALA A 279 -8.40 -24.20 7.85
N ARG A 280 -7.28 -23.73 8.43
CA ARG A 280 -6.59 -24.41 9.54
C ARG A 280 -7.49 -24.55 10.76
N VAL A 281 -8.21 -23.50 11.14
CA VAL A 281 -9.12 -23.53 12.29
C VAL A 281 -10.28 -24.51 12.06
N ARG A 282 -10.90 -24.48 10.87
CA ARG A 282 -11.99 -25.40 10.48
C ARG A 282 -11.53 -26.87 10.46
N ALA A 283 -10.31 -27.13 10.02
CA ALA A 283 -9.76 -28.48 9.91
C ALA A 283 -9.45 -29.18 11.24
N GLN A 284 -9.53 -28.47 12.38
CA GLN A 284 -9.26 -29.07 13.68
C GLN A 284 -10.30 -30.15 14.01
N ASP A 285 -9.86 -31.35 14.36
CA ASP A 285 -10.74 -32.50 14.66
C ASP A 285 -11.50 -32.35 15.98
N HIS A 286 -11.04 -31.47 16.86
CA HIS A 286 -11.57 -31.26 18.21
C HIS A 286 -11.55 -29.78 18.61
N SER A 287 -12.26 -29.45 19.69
CA SER A 287 -12.22 -28.12 20.30
C SER A 287 -11.76 -28.21 21.77
N ASP A 288 -10.93 -27.26 22.18
CA ASP A 288 -10.45 -27.15 23.56
C ASP A 288 -11.41 -26.27 24.39
N SER A 289 -11.63 -26.64 25.65
CA SER A 289 -12.53 -25.90 26.54
C SER A 289 -12.09 -24.45 26.77
N GLU A 290 -10.78 -24.20 26.78
CA GLU A 290 -10.19 -22.85 26.85
C GLU A 290 -10.54 -22.04 25.61
N ALA A 291 -10.38 -22.60 24.40
CA ALA A 291 -10.72 -21.93 23.15
C ALA A 291 -12.23 -21.62 23.06
N ILE A 292 -13.11 -22.53 23.51
CA ILE A 292 -14.56 -22.28 23.59
C ILE A 292 -14.87 -21.15 24.58
N SER A 293 -14.23 -21.15 25.75
CA SER A 293 -14.41 -20.09 26.75
C SER A 293 -13.93 -18.74 26.24
N ALA A 294 -12.78 -18.71 25.57
CA ALA A 294 -12.25 -17.53 24.90
C ALA A 294 -13.22 -17.03 23.82
N LEU A 295 -13.79 -17.94 23.00
CA LEU A 295 -14.76 -17.58 21.96
C LEU A 295 -15.99 -16.88 22.55
N ARG A 296 -16.53 -17.40 23.66
CA ARG A 296 -17.67 -16.77 24.34
C ARG A 296 -17.35 -15.37 24.84
N ASN A 297 -16.14 -15.15 25.37
CA ASN A 297 -15.68 -13.83 25.80
C ASN A 297 -15.53 -12.88 24.61
N GLU A 298 -14.95 -13.35 23.50
CA GLU A 298 -14.77 -12.55 22.28
C GLU A 298 -16.11 -12.20 21.61
N ILE A 299 -17.09 -13.12 21.60
CA ILE A 299 -18.46 -12.83 21.14
C ILE A 299 -19.06 -11.69 21.98
N LYS A 300 -18.92 -11.76 23.31
CA LYS A 300 -19.41 -10.73 24.22
C LYS A 300 -18.72 -9.38 23.98
N ALA A 301 -17.41 -9.36 23.81
CA ALA A 301 -16.64 -8.15 23.50
C ALA A 301 -17.05 -7.55 22.13
N SER A 302 -17.25 -8.41 21.12
CA SER A 302 -17.71 -8.00 19.79
C SER A 302 -19.11 -7.38 19.82
N ARG A 303 -20.02 -7.93 20.63
CA ARG A 303 -21.35 -7.32 20.87
C ARG A 303 -21.24 -5.94 21.49
N GLN A 304 -20.44 -5.79 22.54
CA GLN A 304 -20.20 -4.49 23.19
C GLN A 304 -19.63 -3.47 22.19
N ASN A 305 -18.67 -3.89 21.35
CA ASN A 305 -18.14 -3.04 20.30
C ASN A 305 -19.20 -2.65 19.26
N ALA A 306 -20.04 -3.58 18.82
CA ALA A 306 -21.12 -3.33 17.86
C ALA A 306 -22.20 -2.39 18.43
N ASP A 307 -22.47 -2.44 19.73
CA ASP A 307 -23.42 -1.52 20.39
C ASP A 307 -22.88 -0.09 20.47
N LEU A 308 -21.57 0.08 20.68
CA LEU A 308 -20.90 1.39 20.67
C LEU A 308 -20.69 1.96 19.26
N TRP A 309 -20.79 1.13 18.22
CA TRP A 309 -20.52 1.55 16.86
C TRP A 309 -21.73 2.28 16.24
N LYS A 310 -21.56 3.59 16.01
CA LYS A 310 -22.56 4.46 15.38
C LYS A 310 -22.11 4.90 13.98
N SER A 311 -23.08 5.23 13.14
CA SER A 311 -22.88 5.80 11.81
C SER A 311 -24.18 6.47 11.35
N ASP A 312 -24.06 7.59 10.64
CA ASP A 312 -25.20 8.27 10.04
C ASP A 312 -25.53 7.73 8.64
N HIS A 313 -24.56 7.11 7.99
CA HIS A 313 -24.68 6.55 6.64
C HIS A 313 -25.69 5.40 6.56
N GLU A 314 -26.65 5.48 5.63
CA GLU A 314 -27.75 4.51 5.50
C GLU A 314 -27.27 3.07 5.28
N ILE A 315 -26.29 2.86 4.41
CA ILE A 315 -25.74 1.51 4.13
C ILE A 315 -25.12 0.93 5.42
N GLN A 316 -24.38 1.74 6.17
CA GLN A 316 -23.71 1.27 7.37
C GLN A 316 -24.70 1.04 8.52
N LYS A 317 -25.74 1.87 8.66
CA LYS A 317 -26.82 1.63 9.64
C LYS A 317 -27.48 0.28 9.42
N ARG A 318 -27.74 -0.10 8.16
CA ARG A 318 -28.28 -1.42 7.81
C ARG A 318 -27.29 -2.54 8.14
N LYS A 319 -26.02 -2.42 7.74
CA LYS A 319 -24.98 -3.41 8.08
C LYS A 319 -24.84 -3.60 9.59
N LEU A 320 -24.87 -2.53 10.38
CA LEU A 320 -24.83 -2.60 11.86
C LEU A 320 -26.06 -3.27 12.46
N ALA A 321 -27.25 -3.04 11.90
CA ALA A 321 -28.45 -3.75 12.35
C ALA A 321 -28.33 -5.26 12.11
N PHE A 322 -27.80 -5.68 10.95
CA PHE A 322 -27.49 -7.08 10.66
C PHE A 322 -26.42 -7.63 11.60
N LEU A 323 -25.27 -6.95 11.76
CA LEU A 323 -24.20 -7.39 12.67
C LEU A 323 -24.72 -7.63 14.09
N ARG A 324 -25.50 -6.71 14.64
CA ARG A 324 -26.06 -6.85 16.00
C ARG A 324 -27.04 -8.03 16.11
N ALA A 325 -27.84 -8.28 15.07
CA ALA A 325 -28.72 -9.43 15.02
C ALA A 325 -27.93 -10.74 14.91
N ASP A 326 -26.94 -10.78 14.02
CA ASP A 326 -26.06 -11.91 13.78
C ASP A 326 -25.27 -12.29 15.03
N LEU A 327 -24.68 -11.32 15.74
CA LEU A 327 -23.93 -11.59 16.97
C LEU A 327 -24.82 -12.12 18.10
N ARG A 328 -26.08 -11.69 18.20
CA ARG A 328 -27.04 -12.28 19.15
C ARG A 328 -27.40 -13.72 18.76
N LEU A 329 -27.59 -13.97 17.47
CA LEU A 329 -27.89 -15.31 16.97
C LEU A 329 -26.71 -16.26 17.21
N LEU A 330 -25.49 -15.79 16.94
CA LEU A 330 -24.24 -16.51 17.17
C LEU A 330 -24.04 -16.84 18.67
N GLU A 331 -24.22 -15.86 19.55
CA GLU A 331 -24.10 -16.08 20.99
C GLU A 331 -25.08 -17.14 21.51
N ASN A 332 -26.34 -17.08 21.06
CA ASN A 332 -27.36 -18.07 21.42
C ASN A 332 -26.98 -19.46 20.92
N PHE A 333 -26.50 -19.57 19.69
CA PHE A 333 -26.07 -20.85 19.12
C PHE A 333 -24.89 -21.44 19.89
N VAL A 334 -23.80 -20.68 20.08
CA VAL A 334 -22.59 -21.13 20.79
C VAL A 334 -22.86 -21.47 22.27
N SER A 335 -23.85 -20.84 22.89
CA SER A 335 -24.17 -21.05 24.30
C SER A 335 -25.14 -22.22 24.53
N ALA A 336 -26.08 -22.46 23.62
CA ALA A 336 -27.20 -23.37 23.87
C ALA A 336 -27.36 -24.52 22.87
N LEU A 337 -26.87 -24.38 21.64
CA LEU A 337 -27.20 -25.29 20.53
C LEU A 337 -25.99 -25.98 19.90
N TRP A 338 -24.82 -25.35 19.97
CA TRP A 338 -23.61 -25.85 19.32
C TRP A 338 -23.06 -27.09 20.03
N ASP A 339 -23.03 -28.21 19.32
CA ASP A 339 -22.31 -29.41 19.76
C ASP A 339 -20.81 -29.26 19.48
N ALA A 340 -20.06 -28.81 20.47
CA ALA A 340 -18.60 -28.64 20.37
C ALA A 340 -17.82 -29.97 20.41
N LYS A 341 -18.51 -31.11 20.62
CA LYS A 341 -17.89 -32.45 20.65
C LYS A 341 -18.03 -33.22 19.35
N CYS A 342 -18.74 -32.68 18.36
CA CYS A 342 -18.84 -33.29 17.04
C CYS A 342 -17.47 -33.29 16.33
N PRO A 343 -17.25 -34.17 15.33
CA PRO A 343 -16.07 -34.10 14.47
C PRO A 343 -15.99 -32.72 13.78
N HIS A 344 -14.80 -32.15 13.71
CA HIS A 344 -14.57 -30.81 13.16
C HIS A 344 -15.51 -29.73 13.73
N PRO A 345 -15.51 -29.50 15.05
CA PRO A 345 -16.50 -28.64 15.70
C PRO A 345 -16.46 -27.19 15.20
N TRP A 346 -15.28 -26.71 14.82
CA TRP A 346 -15.09 -25.38 14.25
C TRP A 346 -15.62 -25.26 12.82
N ASP A 347 -15.54 -26.32 12.03
CA ASP A 347 -16.18 -26.37 10.70
C ASP A 347 -17.70 -26.43 10.82
N HIS A 348 -18.21 -27.18 11.79
CA HIS A 348 -19.65 -27.18 12.10
C HIS A 348 -20.15 -25.78 12.49
N LEU A 349 -19.39 -25.05 13.32
CA LEU A 349 -19.70 -23.66 13.66
C LEU A 349 -19.66 -22.74 12.43
N TRP A 350 -18.64 -22.88 11.58
CA TRP A 350 -18.51 -22.09 10.36
C TRP A 350 -19.66 -22.33 9.39
N THR A 351 -19.97 -23.60 9.11
CA THR A 351 -21.05 -23.99 8.19
C THR A 351 -22.41 -23.49 8.67
N TRP A 352 -22.69 -23.62 9.98
CA TRP A 352 -23.87 -23.00 10.57
C TRP A 352 -23.88 -21.48 10.36
N GLY A 353 -22.74 -20.81 10.55
CA GLY A 353 -22.61 -19.38 10.33
C GLY A 353 -22.86 -18.97 8.87
N GLU A 354 -22.35 -19.73 7.90
CA GLU A 354 -22.59 -19.49 6.48
C GLU A 354 -24.07 -19.57 6.09
N GLU A 355 -24.82 -20.49 6.71
CA GLU A 355 -26.25 -20.68 6.44
C GLU A 355 -27.15 -19.66 7.15
N ASN A 356 -26.74 -19.16 8.32
CA ASN A 356 -27.63 -18.42 9.23
C ASN A 356 -27.27 -16.95 9.43
N LEU A 357 -26.05 -16.53 9.11
CA LEU A 357 -25.59 -15.15 9.31
C LEU A 357 -25.51 -14.39 7.99
N SER A 358 -25.70 -13.07 8.05
CA SER A 358 -25.41 -12.20 6.90
C SER A 358 -23.90 -12.19 6.60
N PHE A 359 -23.46 -11.66 5.45
CA PHE A 359 -22.03 -11.52 5.17
C PHE A 359 -21.28 -10.72 6.24
N GLU A 360 -21.93 -9.74 6.85
CA GLU A 360 -21.38 -8.99 7.98
C GLU A 360 -21.12 -9.92 9.19
N GLY A 361 -22.10 -10.74 9.57
CA GLY A 361 -21.95 -11.73 10.65
C GLY A 361 -20.98 -12.85 10.33
N GLN A 362 -20.94 -13.34 9.09
CA GLN A 362 -20.00 -14.39 8.65
C GLN A 362 -18.55 -13.91 8.76
N GLU A 363 -18.23 -12.71 8.28
CA GLU A 363 -16.87 -12.18 8.33
C GLU A 363 -16.47 -11.75 9.76
N ALA A 364 -17.44 -11.40 10.63
CA ALA A 364 -17.22 -11.25 12.07
C ALA A 364 -16.95 -12.59 12.77
N LEU A 365 -17.71 -13.65 12.45
CA LEU A 365 -17.49 -15.00 12.96
C LEU A 365 -16.09 -15.51 12.59
N LEU A 366 -15.65 -15.28 11.35
CA LEU A 366 -14.28 -15.58 10.93
C LEU A 366 -13.27 -14.91 11.86
N ALA A 367 -13.39 -13.59 12.09
CA ALA A 367 -12.45 -12.88 12.95
C ALA A 367 -12.41 -13.44 14.38
N LEU A 368 -13.57 -13.79 14.96
CA LEU A 368 -13.70 -14.40 16.28
C LEU A 368 -13.06 -15.79 16.34
N MET A 369 -13.25 -16.62 15.31
CA MET A 369 -12.63 -17.93 15.21
C MET A 369 -11.10 -17.83 15.13
N LEU A 370 -10.57 -16.86 14.38
CA LEU A 370 -9.12 -16.65 14.29
C LEU A 370 -8.52 -16.12 15.61
N GLU A 371 -9.28 -15.34 16.37
CA GLU A 371 -8.80 -14.71 17.60
C GLU A 371 -8.32 -15.72 18.63
N VAL A 372 -9.10 -16.79 18.83
CA VAL A 372 -8.89 -17.78 19.89
C VAL A 372 -7.90 -18.88 19.52
N HIS A 373 -7.33 -18.84 18.31
CA HIS A 373 -6.41 -19.86 17.78
C HIS A 373 -5.03 -19.27 17.43
N GLY A 374 -4.51 -18.35 18.24
CA GLY A 374 -3.24 -17.67 17.98
C GLY A 374 -2.08 -18.58 17.58
N PRO A 375 -1.75 -19.63 18.38
CA PRO A 375 -0.66 -20.56 18.04
C PRO A 375 -0.81 -21.27 16.68
N LEU A 376 -2.03 -21.39 16.15
CA LEU A 376 -2.33 -22.07 14.88
C LEU A 376 -2.19 -21.15 13.66
N VAL A 377 -2.35 -19.84 13.85
CA VAL A 377 -2.51 -18.88 12.73
C VAL A 377 -1.50 -17.74 12.71
N ASP A 378 -0.83 -17.44 13.84
CA ASP A 378 0.04 -16.27 13.94
C ASP A 378 1.25 -16.31 12.96
N ASP A 379 1.71 -17.50 12.56
CA ASP A 379 2.78 -17.68 11.57
C ASP A 379 2.39 -17.17 10.17
N LEU A 380 1.09 -17.14 9.84
CA LEU A 380 0.59 -16.71 8.53
C LEU A 380 0.81 -15.22 8.30
N ALA A 381 1.00 -14.43 9.37
CA ALA A 381 1.30 -13.01 9.23
C ALA A 381 2.59 -12.74 8.44
N PHE A 382 3.58 -13.66 8.53
CA PHE A 382 4.85 -13.57 7.79
C PHE A 382 4.69 -13.82 6.28
N GLN A 383 3.54 -14.37 5.84
CA GLN A 383 3.26 -14.69 4.45
C GLN A 383 2.56 -13.55 3.70
N MET A 384 2.14 -12.49 4.41
CA MET A 384 1.40 -11.36 3.82
C MET A 384 2.27 -10.35 3.05
N SER A 385 3.59 -10.56 3.02
CA SER A 385 4.54 -9.75 2.25
C SER A 385 4.82 -10.36 0.87
N VAL A 386 5.38 -9.57 -0.05
CA VAL A 386 5.82 -10.04 -1.38
C VAL A 386 7.30 -9.73 -1.58
N ASN A 387 8.00 -10.61 -2.30
CA ASN A 387 9.30 -10.31 -2.89
C ASN A 387 9.09 -10.10 -4.40
N ASP A 388 9.09 -8.83 -4.82
CA ASP A 388 8.57 -8.40 -6.13
C ASP A 388 9.36 -8.85 -7.36
N SER A 389 10.60 -9.33 -7.20
CA SER A 389 11.59 -9.37 -8.30
C SER A 389 11.27 -10.27 -9.50
N GLY A 390 10.29 -11.18 -9.43
CA GLY A 390 9.88 -12.04 -10.56
C GLY A 390 8.38 -12.05 -10.89
N VAL A 391 7.55 -11.42 -10.05
CA VAL A 391 6.08 -11.50 -10.16
C VAL A 391 5.55 -10.59 -11.28
N PHE A 392 6.22 -9.45 -11.50
CA PHE A 392 5.81 -8.44 -12.47
C PHE A 392 6.16 -8.82 -13.92
N CYS A 393 7.01 -9.82 -14.14
CA CYS A 393 7.47 -10.21 -15.47
C CYS A 393 6.39 -10.95 -16.26
N ILE A 394 6.25 -10.60 -17.55
CA ILE A 394 5.44 -11.36 -18.49
C ILE A 394 6.24 -12.54 -19.02
N GLN A 395 5.63 -13.73 -19.05
CA GLN A 395 6.20 -14.92 -19.69
C GLN A 395 5.95 -14.84 -21.20
N GLY A 396 6.85 -14.18 -21.92
CA GLY A 396 6.67 -13.89 -23.34
C GLY A 396 6.71 -15.12 -24.26
N ALA A 397 7.41 -16.19 -23.87
CA ALA A 397 7.47 -17.42 -24.64
C ALA A 397 6.19 -18.29 -24.56
N GLN A 398 5.26 -17.97 -23.65
CA GLN A 398 4.02 -18.72 -23.48
C GLN A 398 3.21 -18.74 -24.80
N PRO A 399 2.80 -19.91 -25.30
CA PRO A 399 1.91 -20.02 -26.45
C PRO A 399 0.53 -19.40 -26.19
N LEU A 400 -0.06 -18.74 -27.20
CA LEU A 400 -1.34 -18.06 -27.06
C LEU A 400 -2.51 -19.02 -26.76
N ASN A 401 -2.47 -20.26 -27.23
CA ASN A 401 -3.50 -21.26 -26.93
C ASN A 401 -3.53 -21.66 -25.45
N GLU A 402 -2.36 -21.81 -24.81
CA GLU A 402 -2.22 -22.09 -23.38
C GLU A 402 -2.66 -20.88 -22.56
N PHE A 403 -2.14 -19.70 -22.90
CA PHE A 403 -2.53 -18.45 -22.26
C PHE A 403 -4.05 -18.23 -22.35
N SER A 404 -4.65 -18.40 -23.53
CA SER A 404 -6.08 -18.18 -23.74
C SER A 404 -6.93 -19.13 -22.89
N ARG A 405 -6.49 -20.40 -22.70
CA ARG A 405 -7.18 -21.36 -21.84
C ARG A 405 -7.18 -20.92 -20.38
N GLU A 406 -6.01 -20.55 -19.85
CA GLU A 406 -5.85 -20.04 -18.48
C GLU A 406 -6.63 -18.74 -18.26
N PHE A 407 -6.54 -17.83 -19.23
CA PHE A 407 -7.25 -16.56 -19.22
C PHE A 407 -8.77 -16.76 -19.16
N LEU A 408 -9.33 -17.59 -20.04
CA LEU A 408 -10.77 -17.91 -20.05
C LEU A 408 -11.23 -18.56 -18.75
N GLN A 409 -10.42 -19.46 -18.18
CA GLN A 409 -10.73 -20.13 -16.91
C GLN A 409 -10.77 -19.12 -15.74
N ASN A 410 -9.76 -18.27 -15.63
CA ASN A 410 -9.59 -17.38 -14.47
C ASN A 410 -10.43 -16.11 -14.56
N TYR A 411 -10.78 -15.66 -15.76
CA TYR A 411 -11.59 -14.46 -15.99
C TYR A 411 -13.00 -14.75 -16.50
N ARG A 412 -13.47 -16.00 -16.42
CA ARG A 412 -14.86 -16.34 -16.76
C ARG A 412 -15.86 -15.41 -16.08
N TRP A 413 -15.64 -15.09 -14.80
CA TRP A 413 -16.48 -14.17 -14.02
C TRP A 413 -16.62 -12.78 -14.66
N ALA A 414 -15.58 -12.26 -15.31
CA ALA A 414 -15.58 -10.96 -15.98
C ALA A 414 -16.16 -11.06 -17.40
N LEU A 415 -15.83 -12.13 -18.13
CA LEU A 415 -16.24 -12.33 -19.52
C LEU A 415 -17.75 -12.59 -19.68
N VAL A 416 -18.41 -13.11 -18.64
CA VAL A 416 -19.87 -13.30 -18.66
C VAL A 416 -20.66 -12.01 -18.35
N MET A 417 -19.98 -10.92 -17.97
CA MET A 417 -20.64 -9.63 -17.72
C MET A 417 -21.00 -8.93 -19.04
N ASP A 418 -22.24 -8.45 -19.14
CA ASP A 418 -22.70 -7.72 -20.32
C ASP A 418 -22.20 -6.27 -20.30
N MET A 419 -21.14 -6.02 -21.07
CA MET A 419 -20.54 -4.69 -21.21
C MET A 419 -21.29 -3.76 -22.15
N SER A 420 -22.38 -4.21 -22.79
CA SER A 420 -23.25 -3.35 -23.60
C SER A 420 -24.18 -2.48 -22.73
N LEU A 421 -24.38 -2.86 -21.47
CA LEU A 421 -25.20 -2.11 -20.53
C LEU A 421 -24.52 -0.78 -20.16
N PRO A 422 -25.23 0.37 -20.23
CA PRO A 422 -24.66 1.65 -19.80
C PRO A 422 -24.18 1.66 -18.35
N SER A 423 -24.83 0.89 -17.47
CA SER A 423 -24.42 0.76 -16.06
C SER A 423 -23.03 0.13 -15.91
N ALA A 424 -22.68 -0.84 -16.77
CA ALA A 424 -21.44 -1.61 -16.67
C ALA A 424 -20.18 -0.79 -16.97
N ALA A 425 -20.31 0.39 -17.57
CA ALA A 425 -19.20 1.32 -17.83
C ALA A 425 -19.53 2.74 -17.34
N ALA A 426 -20.41 2.88 -16.34
CA ALA A 426 -20.91 4.18 -15.91
C ALA A 426 -19.85 5.05 -15.22
N LYS A 427 -18.80 4.45 -14.63
CA LYS A 427 -17.75 5.15 -13.89
C LYS A 427 -16.38 5.03 -14.57
N PHE A 428 -15.44 5.89 -14.18
CA PHE A 428 -14.04 5.79 -14.58
C PHE A 428 -13.12 6.34 -13.48
N TRP A 429 -11.97 5.70 -13.30
CA TRP A 429 -10.97 6.14 -12.33
C TRP A 429 -10.00 7.13 -12.96
N TYR A 430 -9.65 8.22 -12.28
CA TYR A 430 -8.69 9.20 -12.77
C TYR A 430 -7.84 9.79 -11.64
N VAL A 431 -6.82 10.59 -11.95
CA VAL A 431 -6.05 11.35 -10.94
C VAL A 431 -6.41 12.83 -11.05
N SER A 432 -6.80 13.45 -9.95
CA SER A 432 -7.05 14.90 -9.91
C SER A 432 -5.73 15.69 -10.03
N ALA A 433 -5.70 16.71 -10.88
CA ALA A 433 -4.55 17.61 -11.01
C ALA A 433 -4.31 18.44 -9.74
N GLU A 434 -5.39 18.76 -9.01
CA GLU A 434 -5.31 19.63 -7.82
C GLU A 434 -4.72 18.88 -6.63
N LYS A 435 -5.01 17.57 -6.49
CA LYS A 435 -4.66 16.77 -5.30
C LYS A 435 -3.66 15.66 -5.56
N LEU A 436 -3.40 15.33 -6.82
CA LEU A 436 -2.55 14.21 -7.23
C LEU A 436 -3.01 12.87 -6.62
N GLU A 437 -4.31 12.75 -6.39
CA GLU A 437 -4.96 11.58 -5.80
C GLU A 437 -5.96 10.94 -6.78
N PRO A 438 -6.13 9.61 -6.71
CA PRO A 438 -7.21 8.91 -7.38
C PRO A 438 -8.60 9.45 -7.03
N ARG A 439 -9.45 9.54 -8.06
CA ARG A 439 -10.86 9.92 -8.01
C ARG A 439 -11.67 8.98 -8.89
N LEU A 440 -12.98 8.97 -8.67
CA LEU A 440 -13.94 8.17 -9.43
C LEU A 440 -14.96 9.13 -10.03
N GLY A 441 -14.97 9.23 -11.36
CA GLY A 441 -15.86 10.11 -12.11
C GLY A 441 -16.98 9.33 -12.80
N ILE A 442 -18.01 10.05 -13.21
CA ILE A 442 -19.16 9.52 -13.97
C ILE A 442 -18.91 9.73 -15.47
N ARG A 443 -18.82 8.63 -16.23
CA ARG A 443 -18.42 8.65 -17.65
C ARG A 443 -19.34 9.48 -18.54
N ALA A 444 -20.63 9.53 -18.21
CA ALA A 444 -21.63 10.23 -19.01
C ALA A 444 -21.62 11.75 -18.85
N THR A 445 -21.13 12.27 -17.72
CA THR A 445 -21.25 13.69 -17.35
C THR A 445 -19.91 14.39 -17.11
N GLU A 446 -18.87 13.65 -16.76
CA GLU A 446 -17.57 14.22 -16.40
C GLU A 446 -16.53 14.09 -17.53
N PHE A 447 -15.75 15.14 -17.72
CA PHE A 447 -14.57 15.13 -18.59
C PHE A 447 -13.43 14.33 -17.93
N GLY A 448 -12.51 13.82 -18.75
CA GLY A 448 -11.30 13.15 -18.26
C GLY A 448 -11.27 11.64 -18.48
N VAL A 449 -12.28 11.06 -19.12
CA VAL A 449 -12.31 9.65 -19.53
C VAL A 449 -11.06 9.25 -20.33
N ALA A 450 -10.53 10.15 -21.17
CA ALA A 450 -9.29 9.92 -21.92
C ALA A 450 -8.04 9.76 -21.02
N LYS A 451 -8.13 10.11 -19.74
CA LYS A 451 -7.07 9.99 -18.73
C LYS A 451 -7.40 8.91 -17.69
N GLU A 452 -8.25 7.96 -18.07
CA GLU A 452 -8.64 6.85 -17.21
C GLU A 452 -7.42 6.04 -16.74
N LEU A 453 -7.41 5.72 -15.45
CA LEU A 453 -6.44 4.84 -14.84
C LEU A 453 -6.72 3.38 -15.22
N PRO A 454 -5.70 2.52 -15.30
CA PRO A 454 -5.83 1.12 -15.70
C PRO A 454 -6.37 0.24 -14.54
N LEU A 455 -7.50 0.66 -13.96
CA LEU A 455 -8.14 -0.01 -12.82
C LEU A 455 -9.41 -0.77 -13.22
N ALA A 456 -9.91 -0.53 -14.44
CA ALA A 456 -11.08 -1.20 -15.00
C ALA A 456 -10.68 -2.55 -15.61
N SER A 457 -10.58 -3.60 -14.77
CA SER A 457 -10.17 -4.94 -15.20
C SER A 457 -11.17 -5.60 -16.15
N VAL A 458 -12.48 -5.40 -15.95
CA VAL A 458 -13.52 -6.02 -16.79
C VAL A 458 -13.49 -5.50 -18.24
N PRO A 459 -13.53 -4.17 -18.51
CA PRO A 459 -13.35 -3.69 -19.88
C PRO A 459 -12.04 -4.13 -20.53
N ALA A 460 -10.93 -4.11 -19.78
CA ALA A 460 -9.62 -4.54 -20.30
C ALA A 460 -9.60 -6.03 -20.66
N CYS A 461 -10.29 -6.86 -19.87
CA CYS A 461 -10.47 -8.28 -20.12
C CYS A 461 -11.23 -8.54 -21.43
N HIS A 462 -12.36 -7.85 -21.65
CA HIS A 462 -13.13 -7.96 -22.89
C HIS A 462 -12.33 -7.49 -24.11
N ALA A 463 -11.60 -6.38 -23.98
CA ALA A 463 -10.75 -5.87 -25.06
C ALA A 463 -9.64 -6.86 -25.45
N LEU A 464 -8.97 -7.47 -24.45
CA LEU A 464 -7.96 -8.51 -24.68
C LEU A 464 -8.58 -9.74 -25.36
N ALA A 465 -9.75 -10.19 -24.90
CA ALA A 465 -10.43 -11.35 -25.50
C ALA A 465 -10.75 -11.14 -26.98
N ILE A 466 -11.17 -9.93 -27.37
CA ILE A 466 -11.43 -9.58 -28.77
C ILE A 466 -10.14 -9.57 -29.59
N ALA A 467 -9.06 -8.99 -29.06
CA ALA A 467 -7.78 -8.93 -29.78
C ALA A 467 -7.18 -10.31 -30.05
N LEU A 468 -7.27 -11.23 -29.08
CA LEU A 468 -6.77 -12.60 -29.20
C LEU A 468 -7.47 -13.41 -30.31
N GLN A 469 -8.73 -13.10 -30.67
CA GLN A 469 -9.47 -13.83 -31.71
C GLN A 469 -8.84 -13.77 -33.10
N ARG A 470 -7.94 -12.80 -33.33
CA ARG A 470 -7.28 -12.57 -34.63
C ARG A 470 -5.91 -13.22 -34.77
N TRP A 471 -5.46 -13.94 -33.75
CA TRP A 471 -4.12 -14.52 -33.66
C TRP A 471 -4.16 -16.05 -33.72
N ASP A 472 -3.08 -16.68 -34.21
CA ASP A 472 -2.94 -18.13 -34.18
C ASP A 472 -2.60 -18.59 -32.75
N GLY A 473 -3.19 -19.69 -32.30
CA GLY A 473 -2.90 -20.27 -30.99
C GLY A 473 -1.45 -20.72 -30.80
N GLY A 474 -0.72 -20.98 -31.89
CA GLY A 474 0.71 -21.33 -31.86
C GLY A 474 1.66 -20.14 -31.73
N ASP A 475 1.16 -18.90 -31.91
CA ASP A 475 1.97 -17.70 -31.70
C ASP A 475 2.31 -17.52 -30.21
N THR A 476 3.30 -16.68 -29.93
CA THR A 476 3.75 -16.40 -28.55
C THR A 476 3.17 -15.09 -28.02
N ILE A 477 3.07 -14.98 -26.69
CA ILE A 477 2.72 -13.72 -26.02
C ILE A 477 3.66 -12.57 -26.42
N ALA A 478 4.96 -12.85 -26.60
CA ALA A 478 5.93 -11.85 -27.06
C ALA A 478 5.59 -11.31 -28.45
N ALA A 479 5.23 -12.19 -29.40
CA ALA A 479 4.81 -11.77 -30.74
C ALA A 479 3.50 -10.96 -30.69
N PHE A 480 2.53 -11.40 -29.90
CA PHE A 480 1.28 -10.68 -29.68
C PHE A 480 1.51 -9.27 -29.10
N LEU A 481 2.30 -9.14 -28.03
CA LEU A 481 2.54 -7.86 -27.37
C LEU A 481 3.44 -6.91 -28.17
N ALA A 482 4.26 -7.42 -29.08
CA ALA A 482 5.00 -6.59 -30.03
C ALA A 482 4.03 -5.84 -30.98
N ALA A 483 2.93 -6.49 -31.37
CA ALA A 483 1.89 -5.89 -32.21
C ALA A 483 0.81 -5.13 -31.41
N HIS A 484 0.52 -5.59 -30.19
CA HIS A 484 -0.54 -5.06 -29.32
C HIS A 484 -0.04 -4.66 -27.92
N PRO A 485 0.89 -3.70 -27.81
CA PRO A 485 1.48 -3.30 -26.54
C PRO A 485 0.45 -2.72 -25.54
N GLU A 486 -0.70 -2.24 -26.01
CA GLU A 486 -1.82 -1.76 -25.19
C GLU A 486 -2.38 -2.83 -24.25
N HIS A 487 -2.28 -4.11 -24.63
CA HIS A 487 -2.82 -5.23 -23.84
C HIS A 487 -1.86 -5.74 -22.76
N ARG A 488 -0.65 -5.19 -22.68
CA ARG A 488 0.40 -5.64 -21.75
C ARG A 488 -0.04 -5.69 -20.29
N GLY A 489 -0.79 -4.67 -19.85
CA GLY A 489 -1.30 -4.61 -18.48
C GLY A 489 -2.24 -5.78 -18.17
N MET A 490 -3.16 -6.10 -19.08
CA MET A 490 -4.12 -7.19 -18.89
C MET A 490 -3.47 -8.57 -19.02
N VAL A 491 -2.54 -8.76 -19.96
CA VAL A 491 -1.77 -10.01 -20.09
C VAL A 491 -1.00 -10.31 -18.81
N ARG A 492 -0.31 -9.31 -18.25
CA ARG A 492 0.41 -9.45 -16.98
C ARG A 492 -0.54 -9.87 -15.84
N ARG A 493 -1.70 -9.21 -15.74
CA ARG A 493 -2.72 -9.56 -14.74
C ARG A 493 -3.21 -11.00 -14.92
N ALA A 494 -3.46 -11.44 -16.15
CA ALA A 494 -3.90 -12.79 -16.43
C ALA A 494 -2.88 -13.87 -16.01
N GLN A 495 -1.59 -13.66 -16.30
CA GLN A 495 -0.51 -14.55 -15.84
C GLN A 495 -0.29 -14.52 -14.32
N ILE A 496 -0.59 -13.41 -13.66
CA ILE A 496 -0.62 -13.33 -12.19
C ILE A 496 -1.81 -14.13 -11.66
N ALA A 497 -3.02 -13.93 -12.18
CA ALA A 497 -4.24 -14.60 -11.72
C ALA A 497 -4.17 -16.13 -11.85
N ALA A 498 -3.44 -16.65 -12.85
CA ALA A 498 -3.19 -18.08 -13.02
C ALA A 498 -2.40 -18.71 -11.84
N ARG A 499 -1.60 -17.92 -11.13
CA ARG A 499 -0.76 -18.37 -9.99
C ARG A 499 -1.29 -17.92 -8.64
N TYR A 500 -2.08 -16.85 -8.61
CA TYR A 500 -2.54 -16.16 -7.41
C TYR A 500 -4.08 -16.02 -7.44
N PRO A 501 -4.83 -16.99 -6.88
CA PRO A 501 -6.28 -17.09 -7.10
C PRO A 501 -7.08 -15.91 -6.53
N TYR A 502 -6.57 -15.25 -5.48
CA TYR A 502 -7.21 -14.09 -4.82
C TYR A 502 -6.63 -12.75 -5.29
N SER A 503 -5.97 -12.72 -6.45
CA SER A 503 -5.29 -11.52 -6.96
C SER A 503 -6.22 -10.49 -7.61
N GLU A 504 -7.47 -10.84 -7.85
CA GLU A 504 -8.48 -9.99 -8.50
C GLU A 504 -9.69 -9.79 -7.61
N VAL A 505 -10.18 -8.55 -7.56
CA VAL A 505 -11.54 -8.25 -7.08
C VAL A 505 -12.50 -8.67 -8.19
N ARG A 506 -13.34 -9.67 -7.92
CA ARG A 506 -14.23 -10.32 -8.91
C ARG A 506 -15.58 -9.63 -9.05
N ASP A 507 -15.54 -8.31 -9.17
CA ASP A 507 -16.69 -7.43 -9.46
C ASP A 507 -16.27 -6.31 -10.41
N ASN A 508 -17.24 -5.68 -11.06
CA ASN A 508 -16.97 -4.62 -12.02
C ASN A 508 -16.67 -3.27 -11.32
N LEU A 509 -15.40 -2.88 -11.34
CA LEU A 509 -14.90 -1.69 -10.64
C LEU A 509 -15.28 -0.35 -11.29
N VAL A 510 -16.02 -0.38 -12.41
CA VAL A 510 -16.54 0.79 -13.13
C VAL A 510 -18.05 0.74 -13.33
N ASP A 511 -18.74 -0.20 -12.67
CA ASP A 511 -20.19 -0.28 -12.69
C ASP A 511 -20.85 0.86 -11.88
N ALA A 512 -22.06 1.26 -12.28
CA ALA A 512 -22.87 2.25 -11.58
C ALA A 512 -23.06 1.93 -10.09
N GLY A 513 -23.24 0.66 -9.73
CA GLY A 513 -23.44 0.20 -8.36
C GLY A 513 -22.16 0.03 -7.54
N MET A 514 -20.97 0.21 -8.11
CA MET A 514 -19.70 0.00 -7.41
C MET A 514 -19.49 1.01 -6.27
N LEU A 515 -19.22 0.52 -5.06
CA LEU A 515 -18.95 1.32 -3.88
C LEU A 515 -17.47 1.21 -3.45
N PRO A 516 -16.65 2.27 -3.63
CA PRO A 516 -15.26 2.26 -3.19
C PRO A 516 -15.06 1.97 -1.71
N ILE A 517 -16.02 2.33 -0.86
CA ILE A 517 -15.98 2.09 0.58
C ILE A 517 -15.84 0.61 0.94
N ASP A 518 -16.28 -0.32 0.09
CA ASP A 518 -16.11 -1.76 0.33
C ASP A 518 -14.64 -2.19 0.18
N LEU A 519 -13.92 -1.64 -0.82
CA LEU A 519 -12.47 -1.83 -0.96
C LEU A 519 -11.71 -1.21 0.21
N LEU A 520 -12.12 -0.01 0.62
CA LEU A 520 -11.50 0.70 1.74
C LEU A 520 -11.68 -0.10 3.03
N ARG A 521 -12.89 -0.59 3.31
CA ARG A 521 -13.16 -1.40 4.50
C ARG A 521 -12.32 -2.66 4.54
N CYS A 522 -12.18 -3.39 3.43
CA CYS A 522 -11.29 -4.55 3.36
C CYS A 522 -9.85 -4.20 3.80
N LYS A 523 -9.27 -3.14 3.22
CA LYS A 523 -7.91 -2.71 3.55
C LYS A 523 -7.79 -2.23 5.00
N LEU A 524 -8.76 -1.46 5.49
CA LEU A 524 -8.75 -0.89 6.83
C LEU A 524 -8.97 -1.98 7.91
N ALA A 525 -9.70 -3.05 7.59
CA ALA A 525 -9.78 -4.23 8.43
C ALA A 525 -8.40 -4.90 8.57
N PHE A 526 -7.64 -5.06 7.47
CA PHE A 526 -6.25 -5.53 7.55
C PHE A 526 -5.34 -4.60 8.33
N PHE A 527 -5.58 -3.28 8.32
CA PHE A 527 -4.84 -2.36 9.18
C PHE A 527 -5.13 -2.64 10.67
N GLY A 528 -6.37 -3.01 10.97
CA GLY A 528 -6.85 -3.36 12.32
C GLY A 528 -7.94 -2.45 12.84
N ALA A 529 -8.61 -1.68 11.97
CA ALA A 529 -9.72 -0.81 12.36
C ALA A 529 -10.93 -1.66 12.80
N THR A 530 -11.53 -1.29 13.93
CA THR A 530 -12.63 -2.06 14.57
C THR A 530 -14.01 -1.45 14.35
N ARG A 531 -14.08 -0.20 13.87
CA ARG A 531 -15.31 0.54 13.56
C ARG A 531 -15.11 1.35 12.29
N PHE A 532 -16.07 1.28 11.39
CA PHE A 532 -16.08 1.98 10.10
C PHE A 532 -17.28 2.92 10.04
N ASP A 533 -17.01 4.19 9.79
CA ASP A 533 -18.00 5.26 9.75
C ASP A 533 -17.92 5.95 8.39
N PRO A 534 -18.56 5.38 7.34
CA PRO A 534 -18.66 6.02 6.04
C PRO A 534 -19.33 7.37 6.17
N ARG A 535 -18.76 8.39 5.55
CA ARG A 535 -19.35 9.75 5.52
C ARG A 535 -19.87 10.11 4.14
N SER A 536 -19.55 9.30 3.14
CA SER A 536 -20.24 9.16 1.86
C SER A 536 -19.91 7.79 1.26
N ASP A 537 -20.40 7.52 0.05
CA ASP A 537 -20.06 6.32 -0.74
C ASP A 537 -18.58 6.26 -1.19
N LEU A 538 -17.77 7.30 -0.91
CA LEU A 538 -16.40 7.43 -1.41
C LEU A 538 -15.32 7.41 -0.32
N TRP A 539 -15.67 7.59 0.96
CA TRP A 539 -14.68 7.64 2.04
C TRP A 539 -15.22 7.18 3.40
N VAL A 540 -14.30 6.68 4.23
CA VAL A 540 -14.59 6.08 5.53
C VAL A 540 -13.73 6.70 6.62
N ARG A 541 -14.36 7.05 7.75
CA ARG A 541 -13.69 7.44 8.99
C ARG A 541 -13.51 6.23 9.90
N ILE A 542 -12.34 6.14 10.55
CA ILE A 542 -11.99 5.07 11.49
C ILE A 542 -11.17 5.65 12.66
N SER A 543 -10.98 4.84 13.70
CA SER A 543 -9.98 5.05 14.75
C SER A 543 -9.03 3.85 14.80
N LEU A 544 -7.73 4.09 14.80
CA LEU A 544 -6.70 3.06 14.93
C LEU A 544 -6.19 2.99 16.38
N PHE A 545 -5.76 1.79 16.81
CA PHE A 545 -5.22 1.52 18.15
C PHE A 545 -6.16 1.77 19.33
N GLN A 546 -7.46 2.03 19.09
CA GLN A 546 -8.44 2.13 20.17
C GLN A 546 -8.50 0.81 20.97
N GLY A 547 -8.44 0.90 22.30
CA GLY A 547 -8.41 -0.26 23.19
C GLY A 547 -7.03 -0.93 23.34
N MET A 548 -6.02 -0.50 22.58
CA MET A 548 -4.66 -1.08 22.66
C MET A 548 -3.81 -0.41 23.74
N HIS A 549 -2.72 -1.06 24.13
CA HIS A 549 -1.67 -0.49 24.99
C HIS A 549 -1.01 0.74 24.36
N TYR A 550 -0.56 1.65 25.21
CA TYR A 550 0.21 2.84 24.83
C TYR A 550 1.71 2.56 24.86
N PRO A 551 2.52 3.29 24.06
CA PRO A 551 3.98 3.23 24.20
C PRO A 551 4.46 3.45 25.64
N SER A 552 3.83 4.36 26.39
CA SER A 552 4.16 4.62 27.80
C SER A 552 3.95 3.43 28.75
N ASP A 553 3.20 2.40 28.34
CA ASP A 553 2.98 1.19 29.13
C ASP A 553 4.22 0.27 29.13
N LEU A 554 5.23 0.55 28.28
CA LEU A 554 6.50 -0.18 28.21
C LEU A 554 7.56 0.34 29.21
N THR A 555 8.60 -0.46 29.45
CA THR A 555 9.73 -0.08 30.33
C THR A 555 10.68 0.95 29.67
N LYS A 556 11.33 1.82 30.48
CA LYS A 556 12.15 2.97 30.03
C LYS A 556 13.68 2.73 30.16
N ARG A 557 14.49 3.19 29.19
CA ARG A 557 15.97 3.32 29.22
C ARG A 557 16.46 4.48 28.32
N ASP A 558 17.67 5.00 28.59
CA ASP A 558 18.26 6.21 27.98
C ASP A 558 19.36 5.92 26.93
N LEU A 559 19.45 6.73 25.86
CA LEU A 559 20.40 6.57 24.73
C LEU A 559 20.82 7.90 24.08
N GLY A 560 22.04 7.96 23.50
CA GLY A 560 22.53 9.14 22.74
C GLY A 560 23.38 8.80 21.49
N SER A 561 23.45 9.70 20.51
CA SER A 561 24.44 9.71 19.39
C SER A 561 24.47 11.04 18.59
N LYS A 562 25.43 11.19 17.65
CA LYS A 562 25.71 12.39 16.82
C LYS A 562 26.06 12.04 15.34
N VAL A 563 25.89 13.07 14.47
CA VAL A 563 26.68 13.51 13.28
C VAL A 563 25.86 13.72 11.98
N THR A 564 26.15 14.86 11.34
CA THR A 564 25.44 15.64 10.31
C THR A 564 25.96 15.50 8.87
N ALA A 565 25.17 15.93 7.87
CA ALA A 565 25.62 16.27 6.50
C ALA A 565 24.64 17.20 5.74
N GLU A 566 25.13 17.79 4.64
CA GLU A 566 24.65 18.96 3.85
C GLU A 566 23.72 18.68 2.63
N LYS A 567 23.26 19.77 1.97
CA LYS A 567 22.08 19.89 1.10
C LYS A 567 22.30 19.64 -0.41
N SER A 568 21.37 18.88 -0.98
CA SER A 568 21.02 18.65 -2.40
C SER A 568 19.59 18.06 -2.43
N ILE A 569 18.83 18.13 -3.54
CA ILE A 569 17.49 17.50 -3.58
C ILE A 569 17.64 16.03 -3.95
N ARG A 570 17.45 15.19 -2.94
CA ARG A 570 17.47 13.74 -3.05
C ARG A 570 16.07 13.24 -3.39
N VAL A 571 15.94 12.53 -4.49
CA VAL A 571 14.70 11.86 -4.91
C VAL A 571 14.86 10.36 -4.70
N SER A 572 13.85 9.70 -4.11
CA SER A 572 13.91 8.25 -3.87
C SER A 572 13.74 7.45 -5.18
N ARG A 573 14.07 6.17 -5.16
CA ARG A 573 13.85 5.29 -6.33
C ARG A 573 12.37 5.13 -6.64
N SER A 574 11.52 5.04 -5.62
CA SER A 574 10.07 4.94 -5.80
C SER A 574 9.47 6.21 -6.40
N GLU A 575 9.95 7.40 -5.99
CA GLU A 575 9.54 8.66 -6.60
C GLU A 575 9.94 8.73 -8.08
N VAL A 576 11.16 8.30 -8.40
CA VAL A 576 11.65 8.20 -9.79
C VAL A 576 10.77 7.25 -10.60
N GLU A 577 10.53 6.03 -10.11
CA GLU A 577 9.71 5.01 -10.80
C GLU A 577 8.31 5.53 -11.11
N ALA A 578 7.62 6.07 -10.09
CA ALA A 578 6.25 6.55 -10.22
C ALA A 578 6.15 7.77 -11.15
N THR A 579 7.13 8.68 -11.11
CA THR A 579 7.15 9.89 -11.96
C THR A 579 7.50 9.53 -13.40
N ALA A 580 8.49 8.67 -13.62
CA ALA A 580 8.87 8.15 -14.94
C ALA A 580 7.71 7.43 -15.63
N MET A 581 6.98 6.58 -14.89
CA MET A 581 5.77 5.93 -15.38
C MET A 581 4.72 6.96 -15.82
N LYS A 582 4.34 7.90 -14.93
CA LYS A 582 3.33 8.90 -15.28
C LYS A 582 3.77 9.82 -16.43
N ALA A 583 5.03 10.22 -16.47
CA ALA A 583 5.59 11.04 -17.56
C ALA A 583 5.52 10.30 -18.91
N THR A 584 5.87 9.02 -18.92
CA THR A 584 5.78 8.17 -20.11
C THR A 584 4.34 8.03 -20.61
N CYS A 585 3.38 7.81 -19.70
CA CYS A 585 1.96 7.79 -20.07
C CYS A 585 1.49 9.16 -20.58
N GLY A 586 1.93 10.26 -19.94
CA GLY A 586 1.66 11.63 -20.37
C GLY A 586 2.24 11.98 -21.75
N ALA A 587 3.22 11.22 -22.23
CA ALA A 587 3.78 11.28 -23.59
C ALA A 587 3.07 10.35 -24.60
N GLY A 588 1.91 9.78 -24.22
CA GLY A 588 1.02 9.04 -25.12
C GLY A 588 1.23 7.53 -25.16
N PHE A 589 2.04 6.95 -24.27
CA PHE A 589 2.14 5.49 -24.14
C PHE A 589 1.01 4.89 -23.29
N ALA A 590 0.61 3.66 -23.59
CA ALA A 590 -0.32 2.90 -22.75
C ALA A 590 0.27 2.65 -21.34
N TRP A 591 -0.59 2.58 -20.32
CA TRP A 591 -0.15 2.39 -18.93
C TRP A 591 0.73 1.15 -18.73
N GLY A 592 0.39 0.01 -19.35
CA GLY A 592 1.19 -1.21 -19.24
C GLY A 592 2.62 -1.08 -19.77
N VAL A 593 2.84 -0.21 -20.78
CA VAL A 593 4.17 0.16 -21.30
C VAL A 593 4.87 1.13 -20.35
N ALA A 594 4.13 2.12 -19.86
CA ALA A 594 4.65 3.13 -18.95
C ALA A 594 5.17 2.55 -17.62
N GLU A 595 4.52 1.51 -17.09
CA GLU A 595 4.98 0.79 -15.90
C GLU A 595 6.35 0.12 -16.12
N GLU A 596 6.57 -0.46 -17.30
CA GLU A 596 7.85 -1.10 -17.68
C GLU A 596 8.98 -0.07 -17.81
N VAL A 597 8.67 1.10 -18.36
CA VAL A 597 9.61 2.22 -18.43
C VAL A 597 9.96 2.71 -17.03
N GLY A 598 8.98 2.92 -16.14
CA GLY A 598 9.21 3.31 -14.75
C GLY A 598 10.15 2.35 -14.02
N ALA A 599 9.88 1.04 -14.10
CA ALA A 599 10.72 0.00 -13.51
C ALA A 599 12.14 -0.01 -14.10
N SER A 600 12.29 0.23 -15.40
CA SER A 600 13.59 0.28 -16.08
C SER A 600 14.41 1.51 -15.69
N VAL A 601 13.76 2.68 -15.55
CA VAL A 601 14.42 3.92 -15.08
C VAL A 601 14.86 3.80 -13.62
N ARG A 602 14.06 3.13 -12.78
CA ARG A 602 14.48 2.79 -11.42
C ARG A 602 15.77 1.97 -11.40
N ARG A 603 15.90 0.96 -12.27
CA ARG A 603 17.13 0.14 -12.36
C ARG A 603 18.35 0.96 -12.77
N LEU A 604 18.18 1.92 -13.67
CA LEU A 604 19.25 2.86 -14.03
C LEU A 604 19.72 3.67 -12.80
N VAL A 605 18.79 4.17 -11.98
CA VAL A 605 19.12 4.90 -10.75
C VAL A 605 19.81 3.99 -9.73
N GLU A 606 19.32 2.75 -9.55
CA GLU A 606 19.98 1.75 -8.71
C GLU A 606 21.43 1.53 -9.14
N GLY A 607 21.73 1.55 -10.45
CA GLY A 607 23.07 1.43 -11.02
C GLY A 607 23.90 2.72 -11.04
N GLY A 608 23.46 3.81 -10.39
CA GLY A 608 24.17 5.09 -10.37
C GLY A 608 24.21 5.79 -11.74
N LEU A 609 23.19 5.58 -12.58
CA LEU A 609 23.03 6.20 -13.90
C LEU A 609 21.95 7.29 -13.87
N ARG A 610 22.03 8.27 -14.78
CA ARG A 610 21.10 9.42 -14.87
C ARG A 610 19.80 9.05 -15.60
N GLY A 611 19.13 8.00 -15.14
CA GLY A 611 17.88 7.49 -15.73
C GLY A 611 16.80 8.55 -15.97
N PRO A 612 16.45 9.41 -15.00
CA PRO A 612 15.45 10.47 -15.17
C PRO A 612 15.80 11.45 -16.29
N GLN A 613 17.05 11.92 -16.34
CA GLN A 613 17.51 12.83 -17.41
C GLN A 613 17.38 12.18 -18.79
N MET A 614 17.76 10.91 -18.90
CA MET A 614 17.70 10.18 -20.16
C MET A 614 16.28 9.96 -20.64
N LEU A 615 15.36 9.61 -19.73
CA LEU A 615 13.95 9.52 -20.06
C LEU A 615 13.43 10.88 -20.55
N LEU A 616 13.75 11.96 -19.86
CA LEU A 616 13.32 13.31 -20.25
C LEU A 616 13.79 13.69 -21.65
N ASN A 617 15.06 13.43 -21.98
CA ASN A 617 15.61 13.73 -23.30
C ASN A 617 14.83 12.98 -24.40
N TYR A 618 14.57 11.68 -24.19
CA TYR A 618 13.81 10.86 -25.13
C TYR A 618 12.35 11.32 -25.26
N LEU A 619 11.65 11.58 -24.15
CA LEU A 619 10.25 12.02 -24.18
C LEU A 619 10.12 13.39 -24.88
N THR A 620 11.06 14.30 -24.63
CA THR A 620 11.08 15.62 -25.28
C THR A 620 11.30 15.51 -26.79
N PHE A 621 12.24 14.65 -27.22
CA PHE A 621 12.46 14.37 -28.64
C PHE A 621 11.18 13.86 -29.32
N ARG A 622 10.49 12.91 -28.69
CA ARG A 622 9.24 12.33 -29.21
C ARG A 622 8.08 13.33 -29.26
N ASP A 623 7.97 14.23 -28.28
CA ASP A 623 6.89 15.22 -28.20
C ASP A 623 6.97 16.23 -29.36
N VAL A 624 8.18 16.47 -29.89
CA VAL A 624 8.43 17.36 -31.05
C VAL A 624 8.23 16.66 -32.39
N ASP A 625 8.53 15.36 -32.50
CA ASP A 625 8.41 14.59 -33.76
C ASP A 625 7.52 13.34 -33.60
N VAL A 626 6.22 13.58 -33.45
CA VAL A 626 5.19 12.54 -33.29
C VAL A 626 5.11 11.61 -34.52
N SER A 627 5.46 12.12 -35.71
CA SER A 627 5.43 11.37 -36.98
C SER A 627 6.61 10.41 -37.17
N ALA A 628 7.83 10.77 -36.81
CA ALA A 628 8.99 9.87 -36.93
C ALA A 628 8.95 8.74 -35.90
N ALA A 629 8.41 9.00 -34.70
CA ALA A 629 8.27 8.01 -33.63
C ALA A 629 7.19 6.94 -33.88
N THR A 630 6.23 7.21 -34.79
CA THR A 630 5.12 6.31 -35.15
C THR A 630 5.37 5.54 -36.44
N THR A 631 6.25 6.03 -37.32
CA THR A 631 6.48 5.46 -38.66
C THR A 631 7.67 4.50 -38.75
N ASN A 632 8.58 4.49 -37.76
CA ASN A 632 9.65 3.49 -37.70
C ASN A 632 9.80 2.85 -36.29
N PRO A 633 9.05 1.77 -36.00
CA PRO A 633 9.06 1.09 -34.69
C PRO A 633 10.46 0.62 -34.25
N THR A 634 11.36 0.38 -35.20
CA THR A 634 12.72 -0.13 -34.92
C THR A 634 13.64 0.90 -34.25
N ALA A 635 13.33 2.20 -34.33
CA ALA A 635 14.11 3.27 -33.70
C ALA A 635 13.66 3.63 -32.27
N CYS A 636 12.55 3.07 -31.79
CA CYS A 636 11.97 3.36 -30.48
C CYS A 636 12.67 2.52 -29.39
N PRO A 637 13.52 3.12 -28.52
CA PRO A 637 14.24 2.37 -27.48
C PRO A 637 13.30 1.72 -26.46
N VAL A 638 12.10 2.26 -26.26
CA VAL A 638 11.08 1.69 -25.36
C VAL A 638 10.52 0.39 -25.93
N LEU A 639 10.06 0.37 -27.18
CA LEU A 639 9.52 -0.85 -27.79
C LEU A 639 10.60 -1.92 -27.95
N ALA A 640 11.80 -1.52 -28.37
CA ALA A 640 12.98 -2.38 -28.40
C ALA A 640 13.27 -3.02 -27.03
N GLY A 641 13.23 -2.22 -25.97
CA GLY A 641 13.44 -2.68 -24.60
C GLY A 641 12.35 -3.62 -24.09
N LEU A 642 11.09 -3.39 -24.45
CA LEU A 642 10.00 -4.31 -24.15
C LEU A 642 10.20 -5.66 -24.84
N SER A 643 10.51 -5.66 -26.13
CA SER A 643 10.80 -6.89 -26.88
C SER A 643 11.97 -7.66 -26.27
N LEU A 644 13.01 -6.97 -25.78
CA LEU A 644 14.12 -7.60 -25.09
C LEU A 644 13.68 -8.33 -23.80
N ILE A 645 12.82 -7.70 -23.00
CA ILE A 645 12.27 -8.30 -21.78
C ILE A 645 11.39 -9.51 -22.11
N ASP A 646 10.52 -9.39 -23.11
CA ASP A 646 9.59 -10.46 -23.49
C ASP A 646 10.32 -11.67 -24.08
N LEU A 647 11.52 -11.46 -24.63
CA LEU A 647 12.42 -12.50 -25.15
C LEU A 647 13.46 -12.99 -24.12
N ALA A 648 13.37 -12.61 -22.86
CA ALA A 648 14.37 -12.95 -21.84
C ALA A 648 14.57 -14.47 -21.68
N GLU A 649 13.54 -15.29 -21.90
CA GLU A 649 13.68 -16.75 -21.88
C GLU A 649 14.56 -17.26 -23.03
N ARG A 650 14.44 -16.67 -24.23
CA ARG A 650 15.32 -16.99 -25.36
C ARG A 650 16.76 -16.61 -25.05
N ILE A 651 16.99 -15.47 -24.40
CA ILE A 651 18.32 -15.06 -23.93
C ILE A 651 18.88 -16.10 -22.95
N ALA A 652 18.05 -16.62 -22.04
CA ALA A 652 18.44 -17.64 -21.08
C ALA A 652 18.81 -18.99 -21.74
N GLN A 653 18.22 -19.32 -22.88
CA GLN A 653 18.43 -20.59 -23.59
C GLN A 653 19.57 -20.53 -24.63
N ASP A 654 19.85 -19.35 -25.19
CA ASP A 654 20.86 -19.16 -26.23
C ASP A 654 22.14 -18.55 -25.65
N ASP A 655 23.15 -19.40 -25.39
CA ASP A 655 24.46 -18.97 -24.88
C ASP A 655 25.22 -18.07 -25.88
N GLN A 656 24.81 -18.05 -27.15
CA GLN A 656 25.37 -17.20 -28.21
C GLN A 656 24.42 -16.06 -28.60
N TYR A 657 23.42 -15.75 -27.75
CA TYR A 657 22.47 -14.69 -28.03
C TYR A 657 23.19 -13.37 -28.33
N ALA A 658 22.99 -12.86 -29.54
CA ALA A 658 23.42 -11.54 -29.97
C ALA A 658 22.31 -10.91 -30.82
N HIS A 659 21.90 -9.71 -30.46
CA HIS A 659 20.88 -8.97 -31.18
C HIS A 659 21.35 -7.53 -31.41
N GLN A 660 21.38 -7.13 -32.68
CA GLN A 660 21.68 -5.77 -33.08
C GLN A 660 20.40 -5.04 -33.42
N ILE A 661 20.22 -3.86 -32.84
CA ILE A 661 19.06 -3.00 -33.07
C ILE A 661 19.49 -1.54 -33.18
N ARG A 662 18.85 -0.81 -34.08
CA ARG A 662 19.18 0.60 -34.34
C ARG A 662 18.23 1.51 -33.58
N VAL A 663 18.66 2.08 -32.46
CA VAL A 663 17.80 2.88 -31.56
C VAL A 663 18.40 4.26 -31.31
N SER A 664 17.54 5.24 -31.04
CA SER A 664 17.95 6.51 -30.41
C SER A 664 18.03 6.34 -28.89
N HIS A 665 18.83 7.18 -28.23
CA HIS A 665 18.95 7.20 -26.76
C HIS A 665 19.25 5.80 -26.15
N PRO A 666 20.34 5.11 -26.56
CA PRO A 666 20.61 3.71 -26.18
C PRO A 666 20.68 3.45 -24.67
N LEU A 667 20.96 4.47 -23.85
CA LEU A 667 20.92 4.34 -22.39
C LEU A 667 19.52 4.03 -21.83
N VAL A 668 18.44 4.38 -22.56
CA VAL A 668 17.08 3.93 -22.22
C VAL A 668 16.99 2.41 -22.30
N LEU A 669 17.59 1.82 -23.34
CA LEU A 669 17.61 0.36 -23.56
C LEU A 669 18.40 -0.40 -22.49
N VAL A 670 19.44 0.22 -21.91
CA VAL A 670 20.21 -0.36 -20.79
C VAL A 670 19.33 -0.68 -19.59
N GLY A 671 18.36 0.18 -19.25
CA GLY A 671 17.44 -0.10 -18.14
C GLY A 671 16.61 -1.36 -18.37
N PHE A 672 16.20 -1.60 -19.61
CA PHE A 672 15.50 -2.82 -20.02
C PHE A 672 16.45 -4.03 -20.04
N ALA A 673 17.69 -3.86 -20.52
CA ALA A 673 18.71 -4.91 -20.49
C ALA A 673 19.04 -5.35 -19.06
N MET A 674 19.07 -4.42 -18.09
CA MET A 674 19.23 -4.76 -16.67
C MET A 674 18.10 -5.64 -16.15
N ARG A 675 16.87 -5.40 -16.62
CA ARG A 675 15.73 -6.23 -16.25
C ARG A 675 15.73 -7.57 -16.98
N ALA A 676 16.01 -7.58 -18.29
CA ALA A 676 16.13 -8.79 -19.09
C ALA A 676 17.21 -9.73 -18.55
N ALA A 677 18.38 -9.20 -18.14
CA ALA A 677 19.44 -9.97 -17.51
C ALA A 677 18.98 -10.65 -16.20
N ALA A 678 18.25 -9.93 -15.35
CA ALA A 678 17.70 -10.47 -14.11
C ALA A 678 16.64 -11.56 -14.35
N ILE A 679 15.78 -11.38 -15.36
CA ILE A 679 14.73 -12.35 -15.74
C ILE A 679 15.37 -13.59 -16.35
N ALA A 680 16.29 -13.40 -17.30
CA ALA A 680 17.02 -14.47 -17.96
C ALA A 680 18.01 -15.19 -17.03
N LYS A 681 18.33 -14.57 -15.88
CA LYS A 681 19.42 -14.98 -14.98
C LYS A 681 20.75 -15.13 -15.71
N ALA A 682 20.99 -14.26 -16.70
CA ALA A 682 22.14 -14.30 -17.58
C ALA A 682 22.75 -12.89 -17.70
N PRO A 683 24.09 -12.75 -17.65
CA PRO A 683 24.72 -11.45 -17.80
C PRO A 683 24.66 -10.97 -19.25
N LEU A 684 24.50 -9.66 -19.42
CA LEU A 684 24.39 -9.02 -20.73
C LEU A 684 25.44 -7.93 -20.90
N ARG A 685 25.97 -7.81 -22.12
CA ARG A 685 26.74 -6.67 -22.57
C ARG A 685 25.90 -5.87 -23.57
N VAL A 686 25.85 -4.56 -23.37
CA VAL A 686 25.20 -3.60 -24.29
C VAL A 686 26.28 -2.68 -24.82
N THR A 687 26.44 -2.61 -26.15
CA THR A 687 27.45 -1.78 -26.82
C THR A 687 26.82 -0.90 -27.88
N TRP A 688 27.29 0.33 -28.00
CA TRP A 688 26.99 1.24 -29.11
C TRP A 688 28.21 2.13 -29.38
N GLU A 689 28.12 3.05 -30.35
CA GLU A 689 29.25 3.88 -30.76
C GLU A 689 29.89 4.60 -29.57
N GLY A 690 31.12 4.20 -29.24
CA GLY A 690 31.93 4.80 -28.18
C GLY A 690 31.58 4.40 -26.75
N ALA A 691 30.63 3.48 -26.51
CA ALA A 691 30.15 3.13 -25.17
C ALA A 691 29.85 1.65 -24.96
N GLU A 692 30.07 1.18 -23.72
CA GLU A 692 29.81 -0.19 -23.29
C GLU A 692 29.24 -0.21 -21.87
N VAL A 693 28.25 -1.07 -21.66
CA VAL A 693 27.67 -1.39 -20.36
C VAL A 693 27.63 -2.90 -20.16
N VAL A 694 28.08 -3.37 -18.99
CA VAL A 694 27.99 -4.79 -18.59
C VAL A 694 27.09 -4.92 -17.36
N VAL A 695 26.12 -5.83 -17.45
CA VAL A 695 25.15 -6.13 -16.41
C VAL A 695 25.27 -7.60 -15.98
N ASP A 696 25.23 -7.87 -14.67
CA ASP A 696 25.26 -9.23 -14.14
C ASP A 696 23.91 -9.96 -14.25
N SER A 697 23.90 -11.24 -13.90
CA SER A 697 22.71 -12.10 -13.93
C SER A 697 21.62 -11.72 -12.91
N LEU A 698 21.89 -10.81 -11.98
CA LEU A 698 20.89 -10.24 -11.06
C LEU A 698 20.40 -8.87 -11.53
N GLY A 699 20.86 -8.40 -12.70
CA GLY A 699 20.48 -7.13 -13.29
C GLY A 699 21.21 -5.92 -12.69
N TYR A 700 22.34 -6.12 -12.01
CA TYR A 700 23.16 -5.02 -11.50
C TYR A 700 24.24 -4.61 -12.48
N LEU A 701 24.44 -3.30 -12.60
CA LEU A 701 25.55 -2.73 -13.35
C LEU A 701 26.88 -3.14 -12.72
N VAL A 702 27.79 -3.68 -13.53
CA VAL A 702 29.14 -4.10 -13.10
C VAL A 702 30.23 -3.23 -13.71
N SER A 703 30.04 -2.81 -14.97
CA SER A 703 30.96 -1.87 -15.61
C SER A 703 30.26 -0.96 -16.61
N LYS A 704 30.80 0.25 -16.76
CA LYS A 704 30.41 1.24 -17.77
C LYS A 704 31.66 1.88 -18.36
N ARG A 705 31.70 2.06 -19.68
CA ARG A 705 32.80 2.73 -20.42
C ARG A 705 32.20 3.67 -21.46
N GLY A 706 32.92 4.76 -21.74
CA GLY A 706 32.50 5.76 -22.72
C GLY A 706 31.47 6.77 -22.21
N ASP A 707 31.04 7.67 -23.09
CA ASP A 707 29.92 8.58 -22.82
C ASP A 707 28.60 7.86 -23.08
N LEU A 708 27.83 7.66 -22.00
CA LEU A 708 26.57 6.95 -22.09
C LEU A 708 25.40 7.83 -22.54
N ASN A 709 25.56 9.15 -22.64
CA ASN A 709 24.45 10.10 -22.81
C ASN A 709 24.15 10.45 -24.27
N SER A 710 24.42 9.54 -25.22
CA SER A 710 24.11 9.77 -26.63
C SER A 710 22.60 9.84 -26.87
N SER A 711 22.17 10.84 -27.64
CA SER A 711 20.82 10.97 -28.19
C SER A 711 20.71 10.46 -29.63
N ASP A 712 21.86 10.17 -30.27
CA ASP A 712 21.92 9.80 -31.68
C ASP A 712 21.33 8.41 -31.91
N THR A 713 20.80 8.19 -33.12
CA THR A 713 20.34 6.87 -33.54
C THR A 713 21.54 6.02 -33.93
N THR A 714 21.91 5.07 -33.07
CA THR A 714 23.09 4.23 -33.22
C THR A 714 22.73 2.75 -33.33
N ASP A 715 23.56 1.97 -34.02
CA ASP A 715 23.49 0.52 -33.95
C ASP A 715 23.94 0.08 -32.56
N THR A 716 23.01 -0.54 -31.82
CA THR A 716 23.20 -1.00 -30.45
C THR A 716 23.16 -2.52 -30.44
N THR A 717 24.22 -3.15 -29.94
CA THR A 717 24.32 -4.61 -29.83
C THR A 717 24.10 -5.03 -28.39
N ILE A 718 23.19 -5.97 -28.18
CA ILE A 718 22.95 -6.64 -26.91
C ILE A 718 23.37 -8.09 -27.07
N GLU A 719 24.31 -8.54 -26.26
CA GLU A 719 24.80 -9.91 -26.30
C GLU A 719 24.83 -10.53 -24.90
N ARG A 720 24.54 -11.83 -24.85
CA ARG A 720 24.79 -12.64 -23.66
C ARG A 720 26.28 -12.90 -23.56
N ILE A 721 26.81 -12.76 -22.35
CA ILE A 721 28.22 -13.05 -22.07
C ILE A 721 28.34 -14.18 -21.06
N SER A 722 29.53 -14.74 -20.90
CA SER A 722 29.78 -15.76 -19.88
C SER A 722 29.86 -15.12 -18.48
N ALA A 723 29.56 -15.89 -17.43
CA ALA A 723 29.66 -15.39 -16.06
C ALA A 723 31.11 -14.99 -15.69
N GLU A 724 32.11 -15.67 -16.26
CA GLU A 724 33.53 -15.39 -16.08
C GLU A 724 33.97 -14.09 -16.77
N ALA A 725 33.23 -13.63 -17.78
CA ALA A 725 33.47 -12.36 -18.45
C ALA A 725 33.00 -11.15 -17.63
N VAL A 726 32.17 -11.37 -16.60
CA VAL A 726 31.70 -10.33 -15.67
C VAL A 726 32.78 -10.05 -14.62
N ARG A 727 33.45 -8.90 -14.73
CA ARG A 727 34.50 -8.47 -13.78
C ARG A 727 34.16 -7.13 -13.16
N GLY A 728 34.16 -7.07 -11.83
CA GLY A 728 33.94 -5.84 -11.07
C GLY A 728 32.98 -6.03 -9.89
N ALA A 729 32.91 -5.03 -9.01
CA ALA A 729 31.88 -4.95 -7.99
C ALA A 729 30.58 -4.38 -8.59
N ARG A 730 29.44 -4.77 -8.01
CA ARG A 730 28.15 -4.15 -8.36
C ARG A 730 28.18 -2.66 -8.02
N ILE A 731 27.74 -1.85 -8.96
CA ILE A 731 27.53 -0.42 -8.75
C ILE A 731 26.11 -0.25 -8.22
N THR A 732 25.96 0.22 -6.97
CA THR A 732 24.65 0.45 -6.34
C THR A 732 24.56 1.81 -5.64
N GLU A 733 23.45 2.53 -5.81
CA GLU A 733 23.12 3.76 -5.07
C GLU A 733 21.68 3.72 -4.51
N GLY A 734 21.47 4.31 -3.33
CA GLY A 734 20.17 4.32 -2.61
C GLY A 734 19.16 5.37 -3.09
N GLY A 735 19.51 6.20 -4.07
CA GLY A 735 18.68 7.29 -4.60
C GLY A 735 19.56 8.33 -5.30
N GLN A 736 18.97 9.19 -6.13
CA GLN A 736 19.74 10.11 -6.99
C GLN A 736 19.58 11.56 -6.55
N LEU A 737 20.70 12.29 -6.58
CA LEU A 737 20.68 13.76 -6.57
C LEU A 737 20.37 14.25 -7.98
N LEU A 738 19.25 14.94 -8.13
CA LEU A 738 18.77 15.46 -9.40
C LEU A 738 18.79 16.98 -9.40
N ASP A 739 19.05 17.56 -10.57
CA ASP A 739 18.79 18.98 -10.76
C ASP A 739 17.27 19.21 -10.83
N LEU A 740 16.83 20.36 -10.32
CA LEU A 740 15.41 20.73 -10.25
C LEU A 740 14.74 20.81 -11.63
N LYS A 741 15.46 21.29 -12.65
CA LYS A 741 14.88 21.52 -13.99
C LYS A 741 14.44 20.20 -14.63
N THR A 742 15.28 19.17 -14.51
CA THR A 742 15.00 17.82 -15.00
C THR A 742 13.80 17.21 -14.30
N TRP A 743 13.73 17.37 -12.97
CA TRP A 743 12.60 16.89 -12.19
C TRP A 743 11.30 17.61 -12.56
N ASP A 744 11.31 18.94 -12.63
CA ASP A 744 10.14 19.76 -12.96
C ASP A 744 9.61 19.45 -14.37
N ALA A 745 10.50 19.22 -15.35
CA ALA A 745 10.09 18.84 -16.70
C ALA A 745 9.44 17.44 -16.76
N LEU A 746 9.96 16.46 -16.02
CA LEU A 746 9.31 15.14 -15.89
C LEU A 746 7.96 15.24 -15.17
N VAL A 747 7.89 16.05 -14.11
CA VAL A 747 6.64 16.35 -13.42
C VAL A 747 5.63 16.97 -14.39
N SER A 748 6.05 17.89 -15.25
CA SER A 748 5.19 18.48 -16.28
C SER A 748 4.61 17.45 -17.25
N PHE A 749 5.41 16.47 -17.70
CA PHE A 749 4.88 15.34 -18.48
C PHE A 749 3.89 14.51 -17.66
N SER A 750 4.21 14.22 -16.39
CA SER A 750 3.33 13.46 -15.50
C SER A 750 1.97 14.13 -15.28
N MET A 751 1.93 15.47 -15.22
CA MET A 751 0.69 16.23 -15.03
C MET A 751 -0.26 16.09 -16.22
N ARG A 752 0.21 15.69 -17.40
CA ARG A 752 -0.64 15.41 -18.56
C ARG A 752 -1.61 14.25 -18.28
N THR A 753 -1.30 13.35 -17.35
CA THR A 753 -2.20 12.24 -16.95
C THR A 753 -3.27 12.65 -15.93
N THR A 754 -3.33 13.92 -15.54
CA THR A 754 -4.25 14.40 -14.50
C THR A 754 -5.44 15.16 -15.07
N VAL A 755 -6.59 15.09 -14.40
CA VAL A 755 -7.82 15.80 -14.80
C VAL A 755 -7.94 17.07 -13.96
N PRO A 756 -8.12 18.27 -14.57
CA PRO A 756 -8.39 19.50 -13.84
C PRO A 756 -9.61 19.35 -12.91
N ALA A 757 -9.57 19.99 -11.74
CA ALA A 757 -10.69 19.93 -10.81
C ALA A 757 -11.90 20.71 -11.33
N THR A 758 -13.07 20.08 -11.27
CA THR A 758 -14.40 20.69 -11.49
C THR A 758 -15.08 20.97 -10.14
N GLY A 759 -16.12 21.82 -10.12
CA GLY A 759 -16.92 22.05 -8.90
C GLY A 759 -17.51 20.76 -8.32
N GLU A 760 -17.94 19.83 -9.17
CA GLU A 760 -18.44 18.51 -8.81
C GLU A 760 -17.35 17.61 -8.18
N SER A 761 -16.15 17.56 -8.78
CA SER A 761 -15.01 16.83 -8.22
C SER A 761 -14.58 17.35 -6.84
N ARG A 762 -14.74 18.66 -6.59
CA ARG A 762 -14.49 19.29 -5.29
C ARG A 762 -15.58 18.93 -4.28
N GLY A 763 -16.85 18.94 -4.70
CA GLY A 763 -17.99 18.48 -3.90
C GLY A 763 -17.80 17.06 -3.39
N ASN A 764 -17.48 16.14 -4.31
CA ASN A 764 -17.25 14.72 -4.03
C ASN A 764 -15.94 14.43 -3.27
N ALA A 765 -15.07 15.44 -3.14
CA ALA A 765 -13.90 15.41 -2.24
C ALA A 765 -14.24 15.79 -0.79
N GLY A 766 -15.53 15.87 -0.45
CA GLY A 766 -16.03 16.16 0.90
C GLY A 766 -16.20 17.64 1.20
N ALA A 767 -16.45 18.49 0.19
CA ALA A 767 -16.48 19.96 0.33
C ALA A 767 -17.50 20.51 1.34
N GLY A 768 -18.53 19.75 1.73
CA GLY A 768 -19.69 20.27 2.46
C GLY A 768 -19.74 20.06 3.98
N ALA A 769 -18.95 19.18 4.59
CA ALA A 769 -19.03 18.90 6.03
C ALA A 769 -17.73 19.31 6.75
N THR A 770 -17.85 20.25 7.68
CA THR A 770 -16.84 20.59 8.69
C THR A 770 -17.12 19.79 9.96
N ASP A 771 -16.09 19.43 10.73
CA ASP A 771 -16.16 18.76 12.05
C ASP A 771 -16.80 19.65 13.15
N ASN A 772 -17.52 20.71 12.76
CA ASN A 772 -18.23 21.60 13.67
C ASN A 772 -19.64 21.09 14.01
N ASP A 773 -20.02 19.90 13.52
CA ASP A 773 -21.31 19.26 13.82
C ASP A 773 -21.13 18.03 14.73
#